data_AF-A0A484B492-F1
#
_entry.id   AF-A0A484B492-F1
#
_cell.length_a   1.000
_cell.length_b   1.000
_cell.length_c   1.000
_cell.angle_alpha   90.00
_cell.angle_beta   90.00
_cell.angle_gamma   90.00
#
_symmetry.space_group_name_H-M   'P 1'
#
loop_
_entity.id
_entity.type
_entity.pdbx_description
1 polymer ?
#
loop_
_entity_poly.entity_id
_entity_poly.type
_entity_poly.pdbx_seq_one_letter_code
_entity_poly.pdbx_strand_id
1 'polypeptide(L)'
;MSIKGQCFVYILLLEYCATAAAEDKQLGNVLQSKTIHIVDVNGSAGSMQINATYKNINTVNISNANQSLLADLIGTGLIKSPVASAADATAVVNELKAQISSLNASVNYLESLLTTHLAEMEMERERERERERRPSGCSAIENANSVQLIQIPGYAPFRVLCDSDVEWIVIQRRHDGSIDFYRNWQAYRNGFGYYQGEFFLGLEYIHQLTTSRPYELYVELTDFENRMFYARYDNFLIGSEQEQYMLKSLGTYSGNAGDSLKYNLYDKFSTYDYDNDAWSGGSCASYYESGWWYKWNANSNLNGRYMKGGEKSVKGIWWYTLNGYYSLKSCTSNMRALDLCILKLFLLILLAASYDFHETDANSTETCSSACLHEMKPLFRSNRETNEQLKAYEASMLEKKKQIEKIQKQLNAIQVQHSNTKDELMQALNKAQAEDKNSIESMKAQLNANTETLRLVLNEIASLNSSISDSCYKELAKDLAINCIPFEESSDVHDIFVHGFGNLSVRCDAETAGSGWLVVQRRFSGRVDFYRNWAEYKKGFGDLNDEFFIGLEALHHLTKSLPYELYVSLVDFDENIRYARYDNFLIGSEQENYMLKSLGTYTGNARNSLSYNLHDDFTTYDRDNDRWPQGNCAAHYRSGWWYNLYGNSNLNGQYFNERVHSEQGIWWYDWHGYYSLKSVQMMIRPKYTSM
;
A
#
# COMPACT_ATOMS: atom_id res chain seq x y z
N MET A 1 -42.84 9.29 46.23
CA MET A 1 -43.45 10.16 45.21
C MET A 1 -42.61 11.45 45.18
N SER A 2 -41.61 11.57 44.30
CA SER A 2 -40.77 12.80 44.15
C SER A 2 -39.93 12.82 42.85
N ILE A 3 -39.78 11.68 42.17
CA ILE A 3 -39.03 11.59 40.90
C ILE A 3 -39.68 12.42 39.76
N LYS A 4 -40.96 12.80 39.86
CA LYS A 4 -41.64 13.61 38.83
C LYS A 4 -41.34 15.12 38.90
N GLY A 5 -40.87 15.65 40.04
CA GLY A 5 -40.59 17.09 40.19
C GLY A 5 -39.21 17.50 39.66
N GLN A 6 -38.21 16.63 39.80
CA GLN A 6 -36.83 16.88 39.36
C GLN A 6 -36.69 16.96 37.83
N CYS A 7 -37.46 16.17 37.09
CA CYS A 7 -37.46 16.25 35.63
C CYS A 7 -38.14 17.52 35.10
N PHE A 8 -39.14 18.07 35.80
CA PHE A 8 -39.94 19.17 35.27
C PHE A 8 -39.18 20.51 35.25
N VAL A 9 -38.35 20.76 36.26
CA VAL A 9 -37.53 21.98 36.35
C VAL A 9 -36.35 21.93 35.37
N TYR A 10 -35.74 20.75 35.20
CA TYR A 10 -34.64 20.54 34.25
C TYR A 10 -35.10 20.67 32.80
N ILE A 11 -36.32 20.19 32.48
CA ILE A 11 -36.93 20.30 31.16
C ILE A 11 -37.27 21.77 30.83
N LEU A 12 -37.81 22.55 31.77
CA LEU A 12 -38.15 23.96 31.54
C LEU A 12 -36.91 24.85 31.33
N LEU A 13 -35.79 24.55 31.99
CA LEU A 13 -34.51 25.25 31.80
C LEU A 13 -33.86 24.89 30.45
N LEU A 14 -33.92 23.62 30.04
CA LEU A 14 -33.42 23.18 28.73
C LEU A 14 -34.26 23.71 27.57
N GLU A 15 -35.59 23.76 27.69
CA GLU A 15 -36.47 24.36 26.69
C GLU A 15 -36.24 25.86 26.54
N TYR A 16 -35.94 26.57 27.63
CA TYR A 16 -35.59 28.00 27.59
C TYR A 16 -34.24 28.25 26.90
N CYS A 17 -33.23 27.41 27.16
CA CYS A 17 -31.93 27.49 26.49
C CYS A 17 -32.01 27.09 25.00
N ALA A 18 -32.85 26.11 24.65
CA ALA A 18 -33.03 25.66 23.27
C ALA A 18 -33.79 26.67 22.41
N THR A 19 -34.81 27.33 22.97
CA THR A 19 -35.56 28.40 22.27
C THR A 19 -34.72 29.66 22.07
N ALA A 20 -33.79 29.97 22.97
CA ALA A 20 -32.86 31.10 22.82
C ALA A 20 -31.72 30.84 21.82
N ALA A 21 -31.43 29.59 21.47
CA ALA A 21 -30.36 29.21 20.52
C ALA A 21 -30.84 29.06 19.06
N ALA A 22 -32.15 28.87 18.84
CA ALA A 22 -32.72 28.62 17.52
C ALA A 22 -33.02 29.88 16.70
N GLU A 23 -33.03 31.07 17.31
CA GLU A 23 -33.25 32.35 16.62
C GLU A 23 -31.91 33.08 16.39
N ASP A 24 -31.29 32.83 15.23
CA ASP A 24 -29.99 33.37 14.84
C ASP A 24 -30.02 34.90 14.56
N LYS A 25 -28.94 35.56 14.98
CA LYS A 25 -28.29 36.75 14.40
C LYS A 25 -28.84 38.19 14.44
N GLN A 26 -29.95 38.53 15.12
CA GLN A 26 -30.35 39.96 15.17
C GLN A 26 -30.77 40.57 16.51
N LEU A 27 -30.63 39.91 17.66
CA LEU A 27 -30.94 40.56 18.94
C LEU A 27 -29.69 41.13 19.63
N GLY A 28 -29.44 42.41 19.39
CA GLY A 28 -28.59 43.21 20.27
C GLY A 28 -29.22 43.39 21.65
N ASN A 29 -28.56 42.88 22.70
CA ASN A 29 -28.74 43.23 24.12
C ASN A 29 -30.19 43.39 24.64
N VAL A 30 -31.10 42.46 24.39
CA VAL A 30 -32.43 42.47 25.03
C VAL A 30 -32.43 41.65 26.33
N LEU A 31 -32.85 42.27 27.44
CA LEU A 31 -33.16 41.58 28.70
C LEU A 31 -34.48 40.82 28.53
N GLN A 32 -34.47 39.50 28.71
CA GLN A 32 -35.71 38.73 28.81
C GLN A 32 -35.95 38.33 30.27
N SER A 33 -37.10 38.73 30.82
CA SER A 33 -37.58 38.30 32.14
C SER A 33 -38.66 37.24 31.98
N LYS A 34 -38.54 36.10 32.64
CA LYS A 34 -39.59 35.07 32.65
C LYS A 34 -39.90 34.63 34.07
N THR A 35 -41.19 34.69 34.44
CA THR A 35 -41.68 34.20 35.72
C THR A 35 -42.03 32.72 35.60
N ILE A 36 -41.39 31.87 36.40
CA ILE A 36 -41.67 30.45 36.52
C ILE A 36 -42.53 30.24 37.77
N HIS A 37 -43.75 29.74 37.58
CA HIS A 37 -44.64 29.37 38.67
C HIS A 37 -44.42 27.90 39.03
N ILE A 38 -44.14 27.61 40.30
CA ILE A 38 -43.96 26.25 40.80
C ILE A 38 -45.27 25.84 41.50
N VAL A 39 -45.78 24.67 41.18
CA VAL A 39 -47.07 24.19 41.68
C VAL A 39 -46.90 22.78 42.21
N ASP A 40 -47.22 22.62 43.50
CA ASP A 40 -47.35 21.33 44.19
C ASP A 40 -48.69 20.66 43.81
N VAL A 41 -48.77 19.33 43.96
CA VAL A 41 -50.00 18.50 43.82
C VAL A 41 -51.23 18.99 44.60
N ASN A 42 -51.09 19.89 45.58
CA ASN A 42 -52.18 20.49 46.36
C ASN A 42 -52.51 21.95 46.00
N GLY A 43 -51.90 22.52 44.96
CA GLY A 43 -52.20 23.86 44.46
C GLY A 43 -51.40 24.97 45.14
N SER A 44 -50.50 25.55 44.34
CA SER A 44 -49.75 26.80 44.50
C SER A 44 -48.53 26.76 45.44
N ALA A 45 -47.33 26.68 44.85
CA ALA A 45 -46.05 26.88 45.54
C ALA A 45 -45.18 27.93 44.82
N GLY A 46 -45.65 29.18 44.80
CA GLY A 46 -44.81 30.35 44.51
C GLY A 46 -44.38 30.56 43.05
N SER A 47 -43.70 31.68 42.83
CA SER A 47 -43.23 32.13 41.51
C SER A 47 -41.82 32.71 41.60
N MET A 48 -40.93 32.30 40.70
CA MET A 48 -39.54 32.75 40.60
C MET A 48 -39.35 33.51 39.29
N GLN A 49 -38.82 34.75 39.34
CA GLN A 49 -38.43 35.47 38.13
C GLN A 49 -36.97 35.21 37.78
N ILE A 50 -36.73 34.84 36.53
CA ILE A 50 -35.39 34.67 35.96
C ILE A 50 -35.19 35.74 34.90
N ASN A 51 -34.10 36.50 35.04
CA ASN A 51 -33.69 37.53 34.08
C ASN A 51 -32.37 37.12 33.45
N ALA A 52 -32.28 37.11 32.12
CA ALA A 52 -31.05 36.77 31.41
C ALA A 52 -30.72 37.80 30.31
N THR A 53 -29.42 38.09 30.15
CA THR A 53 -28.86 38.83 29.02
C THR A 53 -27.84 37.98 28.29
N TYR A 54 -27.97 37.94 26.96
CA TYR A 54 -27.27 37.01 26.06
C TYR A 54 -25.73 37.03 26.15
N LYS A 55 -25.12 38.10 26.69
CA LYS A 55 -23.65 38.24 26.72
C LYS A 55 -22.97 38.05 28.08
N ASN A 56 -23.69 37.71 29.16
CA ASN A 56 -23.09 37.36 30.46
C ASN A 56 -24.18 36.78 31.40
N ILE A 57 -24.12 35.50 31.72
CA ILE A 57 -24.98 34.85 32.76
C ILE A 57 -24.43 35.15 34.17
N ASN A 58 -24.11 36.42 34.47
CA ASN A 58 -23.40 36.77 35.71
C ASN A 58 -24.27 37.36 36.83
N THR A 59 -25.59 37.42 36.67
CA THR A 59 -26.49 37.92 37.73
C THR A 59 -27.81 37.17 37.77
N VAL A 60 -27.92 36.19 38.68
CA VAL A 60 -29.22 35.67 39.15
C VAL A 60 -29.58 36.47 40.40
N ASN A 61 -30.61 37.30 40.32
CA ASN A 61 -31.09 38.09 41.46
C ASN A 61 -32.30 37.37 42.08
N ILE A 62 -32.08 36.69 43.20
CA ILE A 62 -33.14 35.99 43.95
C ILE A 62 -33.80 37.02 44.87
N SER A 63 -34.98 37.53 44.49
CA SER A 63 -35.76 38.38 45.38
C SER A 63 -36.32 37.54 46.54
N ASN A 64 -36.10 38.05 47.76
CA ASN A 64 -36.49 37.44 49.03
C ASN A 64 -37.91 36.86 49.02
N ALA A 65 -38.04 35.54 48.91
CA ALA A 65 -39.24 34.85 49.33
C ALA A 65 -38.94 33.38 49.69
N ASN A 66 -39.25 33.07 50.94
CA ASN A 66 -39.32 31.75 51.58
C ASN A 66 -38.00 31.02 51.89
N GLN A 67 -37.53 31.30 53.11
CA GLN A 67 -36.56 30.49 53.86
C GLN A 67 -36.91 28.99 53.94
N SER A 68 -38.16 28.57 53.65
CA SER A 68 -38.54 27.14 53.62
C SER A 68 -38.02 26.41 52.38
N LEU A 69 -37.92 27.07 51.22
CA LEU A 69 -37.45 26.45 49.97
C LEU A 69 -35.93 26.18 50.02
N LEU A 70 -35.20 27.03 50.74
CA LEU A 70 -33.76 26.89 50.96
C LEU A 70 -33.45 25.71 51.91
N ALA A 71 -34.33 25.45 52.89
CA ALA A 71 -34.20 24.32 53.81
C ALA A 71 -34.42 22.96 53.11
N ASP A 72 -35.32 22.89 52.12
CA ASP A 72 -35.57 21.66 51.36
C ASP A 72 -34.45 21.34 50.34
N LEU A 73 -33.74 22.35 49.83
CA LEU A 73 -32.58 22.17 48.94
C LEU A 73 -31.34 21.63 49.68
N ILE A 74 -31.14 22.00 50.94
CA ILE A 74 -30.03 21.52 51.79
C ILE A 74 -30.16 20.00 52.06
N GLY A 75 -31.37 19.45 52.05
CA GLY A 75 -31.63 18.01 52.24
C GLY A 75 -31.30 17.10 51.04
N THR A 76 -30.91 17.67 49.88
CA THR A 76 -30.69 16.91 48.64
C THR A 76 -29.26 16.38 48.45
N GLY A 77 -28.33 16.71 49.35
CA GLY A 77 -26.93 16.26 49.28
C GLY A 77 -26.07 16.94 48.21
N LEU A 78 -26.55 18.01 47.58
CA LEU A 78 -25.83 18.77 46.54
C LEU A 78 -24.75 19.73 47.08
N ILE A 79 -24.60 19.90 48.41
CA ILE A 79 -23.54 20.72 49.02
C ILE A 79 -22.87 19.92 50.15
N LYS A 80 -21.54 19.77 50.09
CA LYS A 80 -20.75 19.11 51.14
C LYS A 80 -20.26 20.15 52.17
N SER A 81 -20.80 20.06 53.38
CA SER A 81 -20.38 20.70 54.66
C SER A 81 -21.08 22.03 55.04
N PRO A 82 -21.35 22.28 56.34
CA PRO A 82 -22.44 23.12 56.80
C PRO A 82 -22.00 24.57 56.90
N VAL A 83 -22.85 25.51 56.47
CA VAL A 83 -22.59 26.91 56.79
C VAL A 83 -23.86 27.56 57.34
N ALA A 84 -23.67 28.12 58.52
CA ALA A 84 -24.69 28.68 59.38
C ALA A 84 -24.73 30.20 59.18
N SER A 85 -25.90 30.68 58.74
CA SER A 85 -26.36 32.07 58.74
C SER A 85 -25.90 32.99 57.59
N ALA A 86 -26.64 34.09 57.43
CA ALA A 86 -26.81 34.89 56.22
C ALA A 86 -25.56 35.64 55.67
N ALA A 87 -24.35 35.37 56.16
CA ALA A 87 -23.10 35.83 55.56
C ALA A 87 -22.63 34.95 54.36
N ASP A 88 -23.23 33.76 54.19
CA ASP A 88 -22.74 32.71 53.29
C ASP A 88 -23.28 32.74 51.86
N ALA A 89 -24.31 33.53 51.57
CA ALA A 89 -24.81 33.69 50.20
C ALA A 89 -23.74 34.30 49.27
N THR A 90 -22.88 35.17 49.79
CA THR A 90 -21.77 35.78 49.04
C THR A 90 -20.67 34.77 48.71
N ALA A 91 -20.39 33.81 49.60
CA ALA A 91 -19.40 32.75 49.36
C ALA A 91 -19.89 31.76 48.28
N VAL A 92 -21.18 31.38 48.33
CA VAL A 92 -21.81 30.53 47.31
C VAL A 92 -21.85 31.23 45.94
N VAL A 93 -22.15 32.53 45.91
CA VAL A 93 -22.13 33.33 44.67
C VAL A 93 -20.71 33.45 44.10
N ASN A 94 -19.68 33.55 44.94
CA ASN A 94 -18.29 33.62 44.47
C ASN A 94 -17.80 32.28 43.90
N GLU A 95 -18.18 31.16 44.52
CA GLU A 95 -17.88 29.82 44.00
C GLU A 95 -18.57 29.55 42.66
N LEU A 96 -19.85 29.92 42.54
CA LEU A 96 -20.57 29.83 41.26
C LEU A 96 -19.95 30.71 40.17
N LYS A 97 -19.45 31.91 40.50
CA LYS A 97 -18.72 32.76 39.55
C LYS A 97 -17.42 32.13 39.08
N ALA A 98 -16.68 31.47 39.97
CA ALA A 98 -15.45 30.76 39.61
C ALA A 98 -15.75 29.59 38.64
N GLN A 99 -16.81 28.83 38.90
CA GLN A 99 -17.24 27.73 38.03
C GLN A 99 -17.73 28.21 36.67
N ILE A 100 -18.49 29.31 36.60
CA ILE A 100 -18.91 29.93 35.34
C ILE A 100 -17.69 30.44 34.55
N SER A 101 -16.70 31.03 35.22
CA SER A 101 -15.47 31.49 34.56
C SER A 101 -14.65 30.32 34.00
N SER A 102 -14.59 29.20 34.72
CA SER A 102 -13.95 27.97 34.23
C SER A 102 -14.70 27.38 33.03
N LEU A 103 -16.03 27.40 33.05
CA LEU A 103 -16.85 26.88 31.96
C LEU A 103 -16.69 27.73 30.68
N ASN A 104 -16.66 29.06 30.81
CA ASN A 104 -16.39 29.96 29.69
C ASN A 104 -15.00 29.76 29.08
N ALA A 105 -13.98 29.47 29.90
CA ALA A 105 -12.65 29.15 29.38
C ALA A 105 -12.67 27.86 28.54
N SER A 106 -13.41 26.84 28.99
CA SER A 106 -13.60 25.59 28.23
C SER A 106 -14.37 25.81 26.92
N VAL A 107 -15.40 26.67 26.92
CA VAL A 107 -16.14 27.01 25.70
C VAL A 107 -15.25 27.73 24.68
N ASN A 108 -14.48 28.72 25.11
CA ASN A 108 -13.55 29.42 24.22
C ASN A 108 -12.47 28.50 23.63
N TYR A 109 -12.01 27.53 24.43
CA TYR A 109 -11.08 26.50 23.95
C TYR A 109 -11.72 25.60 22.88
N LEU A 110 -12.98 25.19 23.10
CA LEU A 110 -13.72 24.39 22.12
C LEU A 110 -14.04 25.16 20.84
N GLU A 111 -14.35 26.46 20.94
CA GLU A 111 -14.54 27.33 19.76
C GLU A 111 -13.25 27.49 18.96
N SER A 112 -12.11 27.65 19.64
CA SER A 112 -10.80 27.65 18.99
C SER A 112 -10.52 26.32 18.29
N LEU A 113 -10.78 25.19 18.95
CA LEU A 113 -10.57 23.86 18.39
C LEU A 113 -11.46 23.61 17.16
N LEU A 114 -12.72 24.04 17.23
CA LEU A 114 -13.68 23.94 16.13
C LEU A 114 -13.25 24.79 14.91
N THR A 115 -12.75 26.00 15.15
CA THR A 115 -12.27 26.89 14.08
C THR A 115 -11.06 26.30 13.37
N THR A 116 -10.12 25.72 14.12
CA THR A 116 -8.96 25.02 13.56
C THR A 116 -9.39 23.80 12.74
N HIS A 117 -10.32 22.99 13.26
CA HIS A 117 -10.79 21.80 12.57
C HIS A 117 -11.52 22.12 11.26
N LEU A 118 -12.30 23.21 11.22
CA LEU A 118 -12.97 23.66 9.99
C LEU A 118 -11.96 24.10 8.91
N ALA A 119 -10.86 24.76 9.30
CA ALA A 119 -9.79 25.14 8.37
C ALA A 119 -9.02 23.90 7.83
N GLU A 120 -8.79 22.89 8.68
CA GLU A 120 -8.18 21.61 8.28
C GLU A 120 -9.06 20.86 7.27
N MET A 121 -10.37 20.84 7.51
CA MET A 121 -11.35 20.21 6.61
C MET A 121 -11.39 20.87 5.22
N GLU A 122 -11.25 22.20 5.12
CA GLU A 122 -11.17 22.89 3.82
C GLU A 122 -9.88 22.55 3.07
N MET A 123 -8.77 22.37 3.77
CA MET A 123 -7.48 22.03 3.17
C MET A 123 -7.43 20.57 2.68
N GLU A 124 -8.03 19.63 3.41
CA GLU A 124 -8.08 18.21 3.03
C GLU A 124 -8.95 17.98 1.78
N ARG A 125 -10.05 18.74 1.63
CA ARG A 125 -10.86 18.73 0.40
C ARG A 125 -10.08 19.12 -0.85
N GLU A 126 -9.06 19.99 -0.72
CA GLU A 126 -8.23 20.38 -1.86
C GLU A 126 -7.21 19.27 -2.21
N ARG A 127 -6.73 18.49 -1.23
CA ARG A 127 -5.82 17.35 -1.46
C ARG A 127 -6.50 16.14 -2.09
N GLU A 128 -7.75 15.87 -1.76
CA GLU A 128 -8.53 14.80 -2.42
C GLU A 128 -8.70 15.08 -3.92
N ARG A 129 -8.92 16.35 -4.29
CA ARG A 129 -8.98 16.78 -5.70
C ARG A 129 -7.66 16.54 -6.46
N GLU A 130 -6.52 16.57 -5.78
CA GLU A 130 -5.21 16.25 -6.39
C GLU A 130 -4.98 14.75 -6.57
N ARG A 131 -5.52 13.90 -5.68
CA ARG A 131 -5.41 12.42 -5.81
C ARG A 131 -6.23 11.89 -6.98
N GLU A 132 -7.41 12.45 -7.24
CA GLU A 132 -8.23 12.12 -8.40
C GLU A 132 -7.59 12.53 -9.74
N ARG A 133 -6.59 13.42 -9.73
CA ARG A 133 -5.83 13.83 -10.91
C ARG A 133 -4.71 12.87 -11.33
N ARG A 134 -4.32 11.88 -10.50
CA ARG A 134 -3.17 11.00 -10.84
C ARG A 134 -3.54 10.01 -11.96
N PRO A 135 -2.70 9.87 -12.99
CA PRO A 135 -3.00 9.01 -14.12
C PRO A 135 -2.86 7.52 -13.74
N SER A 136 -3.79 6.71 -14.24
CA SER A 136 -3.82 5.24 -14.07
C SER A 136 -3.07 4.49 -15.19
N GLY A 137 -2.33 5.23 -16.02
CA GLY A 137 -1.61 4.78 -17.21
C GLY A 137 -0.82 5.93 -17.83
N CYS A 138 -0.37 5.79 -19.07
CA CYS A 138 0.47 6.81 -19.74
C CYS A 138 -0.32 7.89 -20.50
N SER A 139 -1.63 7.98 -20.31
CA SER A 139 -2.56 8.82 -21.09
C SER A 139 -2.55 10.33 -20.79
N ALA A 140 -1.59 10.81 -20.00
CA ALA A 140 -1.57 12.19 -19.49
C ALA A 140 -0.19 12.85 -19.57
N ILE A 141 0.54 12.66 -20.68
CA ILE A 141 1.95 13.03 -20.76
C ILE A 141 2.23 13.96 -21.95
N GLU A 142 2.78 15.14 -21.64
CA GLU A 142 3.34 16.09 -22.61
C GLU A 142 4.81 15.79 -22.97
N ASN A 143 5.49 14.89 -22.23
CA ASN A 143 6.92 14.61 -22.37
C ASN A 143 7.27 13.14 -22.69
N ALA A 144 7.89 12.98 -23.85
CA ALA A 144 8.46 11.75 -24.38
C ALA A 144 9.36 10.98 -23.39
N ASN A 145 9.24 9.64 -23.36
CA ASN A 145 10.14 8.73 -22.64
C ASN A 145 10.32 9.04 -21.14
N SER A 146 9.23 9.33 -20.45
CA SER A 146 9.25 9.69 -19.02
C SER A 146 8.85 8.52 -18.12
N VAL A 147 9.52 8.42 -16.98
CA VAL A 147 9.14 7.47 -15.92
C VAL A 147 8.04 8.10 -15.08
N GLN A 148 6.84 7.52 -15.15
CA GLN A 148 5.67 8.03 -14.44
C GLN A 148 5.34 7.15 -13.23
N LEU A 149 4.89 7.78 -12.16
CA LEU A 149 4.30 7.07 -11.03
C LEU A 149 2.79 6.93 -11.30
N ILE A 150 2.34 5.70 -11.54
CA ILE A 150 0.94 5.41 -11.82
C ILE A 150 0.24 4.82 -10.60
N GLN A 151 -1.06 5.04 -10.51
CA GLN A 151 -1.91 4.52 -9.44
C GLN A 151 -3.03 3.67 -10.05
N ILE A 152 -3.05 2.38 -9.74
CA ILE A 152 -4.19 1.50 -10.02
C ILE A 152 -5.03 1.43 -8.74
N PRO A 153 -6.37 1.65 -8.80
CA PRO A 153 -7.22 1.52 -7.63
C PRO A 153 -7.06 0.15 -6.95
N GLY A 154 -6.84 0.15 -5.64
CA GLY A 154 -6.66 -1.08 -4.85
C GLY A 154 -5.23 -1.64 -4.79
N TYR A 155 -4.25 -1.03 -5.46
CA TYR A 155 -2.85 -1.44 -5.42
C TYR A 155 -1.94 -0.30 -4.97
N ALA A 156 -0.74 -0.62 -4.48
CA ALA A 156 0.26 0.40 -4.20
C ALA A 156 0.73 1.06 -5.51
N PRO A 157 0.97 2.38 -5.55
CA PRO A 157 1.48 3.05 -6.75
C PRO A 157 2.89 2.57 -7.10
N PHE A 158 3.16 2.42 -8.40
CA PHE A 158 4.46 1.96 -8.91
C PHE A 158 4.86 2.73 -10.16
N ARG A 159 6.15 2.68 -10.49
CA ARG A 159 6.70 3.42 -11.63
C ARG A 159 6.59 2.60 -12.91
N VAL A 160 6.34 3.28 -14.02
CA VAL A 160 6.34 2.71 -15.37
C VAL A 160 7.09 3.64 -16.31
N LEU A 161 7.73 3.07 -17.33
CA LEU A 161 8.26 3.85 -18.44
C LEU A 161 7.16 4.06 -19.47
N CYS A 162 6.85 5.32 -19.74
CA CYS A 162 5.88 5.71 -20.75
C CYS A 162 6.56 6.09 -22.05
N ASP A 163 6.19 5.41 -23.14
CA ASP A 163 6.69 5.75 -24.48
C ASP A 163 5.82 6.85 -25.11
N SER A 164 6.53 7.86 -25.61
CA SER A 164 6.09 9.19 -26.06
C SER A 164 5.02 9.18 -27.13
N ASP A 165 5.11 8.21 -28.03
CA ASP A 165 4.48 8.36 -29.34
C ASP A 165 3.01 7.90 -29.31
N VAL A 166 2.58 7.14 -28.29
CA VAL A 166 1.26 6.49 -28.32
C VAL A 166 0.69 5.99 -26.96
N GLU A 167 1.09 6.57 -25.83
CA GLU A 167 0.59 6.22 -24.47
C GLU A 167 0.92 4.77 -24.02
N TRP A 168 2.05 4.22 -24.45
CA TRP A 168 2.43 2.85 -24.11
C TRP A 168 3.17 2.75 -22.78
N ILE A 169 2.80 1.75 -21.98
CA ILE A 169 3.57 1.25 -20.84
C ILE A 169 4.57 0.23 -21.37
N VAL A 170 5.87 0.53 -21.26
CA VAL A 170 6.91 -0.43 -21.64
C VAL A 170 7.06 -1.47 -20.52
N ILE A 171 6.79 -2.74 -20.82
CA ILE A 171 6.86 -3.85 -19.85
C ILE A 171 8.16 -4.65 -19.93
N GLN A 172 8.84 -4.60 -21.07
CA GLN A 172 10.11 -5.28 -21.31
C GLN A 172 10.87 -4.57 -22.43
N ARG A 173 12.20 -4.44 -22.30
CA ARG A 173 13.06 -3.82 -23.32
C ARG A 173 14.42 -4.48 -23.38
N ARG A 174 14.85 -4.91 -24.58
CA ARG A 174 16.14 -5.53 -24.89
C ARG A 174 16.77 -4.84 -26.10
N HIS A 175 18.05 -4.50 -26.04
CA HIS A 175 18.76 -3.88 -27.16
C HIS A 175 20.29 -3.94 -27.08
N ASP A 176 20.91 -4.26 -25.93
CA ASP A 176 22.37 -4.19 -25.76
C ASP A 176 22.98 -5.34 -24.92
N GLY A 177 22.17 -6.13 -24.24
CA GLY A 177 22.61 -7.21 -23.36
C GLY A 177 23.25 -6.76 -22.05
N SER A 178 23.01 -5.52 -21.62
CA SER A 178 23.54 -4.95 -20.37
C SER A 178 22.99 -5.64 -19.12
N ILE A 179 21.81 -6.26 -19.22
CA ILE A 179 21.15 -6.96 -18.12
C ILE A 179 21.01 -8.44 -18.45
N ASP A 180 21.39 -9.29 -17.49
CA ASP A 180 21.12 -10.72 -17.55
C ASP A 180 19.62 -10.98 -17.30
N PHE A 181 18.98 -11.76 -18.17
CA PHE A 181 17.58 -12.18 -18.07
C PHE A 181 17.44 -13.65 -17.62
N TYR A 182 18.54 -14.39 -17.44
CA TYR A 182 18.51 -15.72 -16.84
C TYR A 182 18.36 -15.61 -15.31
N ARG A 183 17.15 -15.26 -14.88
CA ARG A 183 16.83 -14.87 -13.50
C ARG A 183 15.84 -15.83 -12.84
N ASN A 184 15.83 -15.79 -11.51
CA ASN A 184 14.96 -16.61 -10.67
C ASN A 184 13.51 -16.09 -10.65
N TRP A 185 12.59 -16.87 -10.07
CA TRP A 185 11.17 -16.53 -9.95
C TRP A 185 10.95 -15.17 -9.30
N GLN A 186 11.62 -14.94 -8.16
CA GLN A 186 11.45 -13.71 -7.37
C GLN A 186 11.83 -12.45 -8.16
N ALA A 187 12.88 -12.51 -8.99
CA ALA A 187 13.28 -11.41 -9.85
C ALA A 187 12.22 -11.15 -10.94
N TYR A 188 11.73 -12.19 -11.62
CA TYR A 188 10.66 -12.02 -12.62
C TYR A 188 9.34 -11.52 -12.02
N ARG A 189 9.01 -11.97 -10.81
CA ARG A 189 7.86 -11.50 -10.03
C ARG A 189 7.94 -9.99 -9.76
N ASN A 190 9.08 -9.54 -9.21
CA ASN A 190 9.26 -8.17 -8.73
C ASN A 190 9.71 -7.18 -9.81
N GLY A 191 10.25 -7.66 -10.93
CA GLY A 191 10.91 -6.84 -11.94
C GLY A 191 12.40 -6.63 -11.67
N PHE A 192 13.13 -6.28 -12.73
CA PHE A 192 14.58 -6.07 -12.68
C PHE A 192 15.07 -5.20 -13.85
N GLY A 193 16.28 -4.68 -13.74
CA GLY A 193 16.89 -3.77 -14.71
C GLY A 193 16.64 -2.30 -14.37
N TYR A 194 16.79 -1.41 -15.35
CA TYR A 194 16.62 0.03 -15.18
C TYR A 194 15.98 0.66 -16.42
N TYR A 195 15.09 1.64 -16.22
CA TYR A 195 14.25 2.19 -17.32
C TYR A 195 15.05 2.89 -18.43
N GLN A 196 16.27 3.35 -18.16
CA GLN A 196 17.16 3.95 -19.16
C GLN A 196 17.88 2.90 -20.04
N GLY A 197 17.75 1.61 -19.74
CA GLY A 197 18.41 0.53 -20.48
C GLY A 197 17.50 -0.68 -20.65
N GLU A 198 18.04 -1.88 -20.40
CA GLU A 198 17.24 -3.10 -20.42
C GLU A 198 16.54 -3.33 -19.08
N PHE A 199 15.29 -3.77 -19.14
CA PHE A 199 14.52 -4.11 -17.95
C PHE A 199 13.34 -5.04 -18.27
N PHE A 200 12.82 -5.62 -17.20
CA PHE A 200 11.54 -6.32 -17.16
C PHE A 200 10.72 -5.72 -16.01
N LEU A 201 9.50 -5.27 -16.30
CA LEU A 201 8.69 -4.51 -15.35
C LEU A 201 8.40 -5.31 -14.07
N GLY A 202 8.09 -6.61 -14.22
CA GLY A 202 7.70 -7.49 -13.12
C GLY A 202 6.31 -8.10 -13.36
N LEU A 203 6.19 -9.42 -13.20
CA LEU A 203 4.96 -10.16 -13.46
C LEU A 203 3.81 -9.68 -12.56
N GLU A 204 4.11 -9.30 -11.32
CA GLU A 204 3.10 -8.82 -10.38
C GLU A 204 2.48 -7.49 -10.87
N TYR A 205 3.31 -6.55 -11.34
CA TYR A 205 2.80 -5.29 -11.90
C TYR A 205 2.04 -5.50 -13.22
N ILE A 206 2.51 -6.41 -14.07
CA ILE A 206 1.81 -6.76 -15.32
C ILE A 206 0.43 -7.39 -15.01
N HIS A 207 0.34 -8.24 -13.99
CA HIS A 207 -0.91 -8.84 -13.54
C HIS A 207 -1.90 -7.77 -13.03
N GLN A 208 -1.43 -6.85 -12.19
CA GLN A 208 -2.25 -5.76 -11.66
C GLN A 208 -2.79 -4.86 -12.77
N LEU A 209 -1.95 -4.53 -13.77
CA LEU A 209 -2.35 -3.78 -14.95
C LEU A 209 -3.43 -4.53 -15.74
N THR A 210 -3.14 -5.74 -16.21
CA THR A 210 -4.05 -6.51 -17.08
C THR A 210 -5.37 -6.91 -16.40
N THR A 211 -5.40 -6.99 -15.07
CA THR A 211 -6.64 -7.29 -14.31
C THR A 211 -7.51 -6.05 -14.10
N SER A 212 -6.91 -4.85 -14.06
CA SER A 212 -7.63 -3.60 -13.80
C SER A 212 -8.60 -3.21 -14.92
N ARG A 213 -8.24 -3.51 -16.18
CA ARG A 213 -9.01 -3.25 -17.40
C ARG A 213 -8.38 -3.99 -18.58
N PRO A 214 -9.04 -4.08 -19.75
CA PRO A 214 -8.44 -4.69 -20.93
C PRO A 214 -7.22 -3.90 -21.41
N TYR A 215 -6.12 -4.61 -21.69
CA TYR A 215 -4.92 -4.05 -22.30
C TYR A 215 -4.63 -4.74 -23.62
N GLU A 216 -4.14 -3.99 -24.60
CA GLU A 216 -3.47 -4.57 -25.76
C GLU A 216 -1.96 -4.66 -25.53
N LEU A 217 -1.34 -5.65 -26.18
CA LEU A 217 0.11 -5.85 -26.19
C LEU A 217 0.65 -5.58 -27.59
N TYR A 218 1.70 -4.78 -27.68
CA TYR A 218 2.45 -4.47 -28.90
C TYR A 218 3.91 -4.84 -28.69
N VAL A 219 4.41 -5.77 -29.49
CA VAL A 219 5.79 -6.25 -29.44
C VAL A 219 6.52 -5.74 -30.68
N GLU A 220 7.54 -4.91 -30.45
CA GLU A 220 8.44 -4.41 -31.48
C GLU A 220 9.69 -5.28 -31.54
N LEU A 221 10.14 -5.61 -32.76
CA LEU A 221 11.27 -6.49 -33.01
C LEU A 221 12.17 -5.86 -34.07
N THR A 222 13.48 -5.88 -33.84
CA THR A 222 14.47 -5.40 -34.81
C THR A 222 15.55 -6.45 -35.01
N ASP A 223 15.88 -6.76 -36.26
CA ASP A 223 17.01 -7.64 -36.57
C ASP A 223 18.34 -6.86 -36.75
N PHE A 224 19.44 -7.59 -36.98
CA PHE A 224 20.75 -6.94 -37.18
C PHE A 224 20.91 -6.28 -38.56
N GLU A 225 19.94 -6.46 -39.47
CA GLU A 225 19.82 -5.70 -40.72
C GLU A 225 19.02 -4.39 -40.51
N ASN A 226 18.59 -4.10 -39.27
CA ASN A 226 17.72 -2.98 -38.88
C ASN A 226 16.33 -3.02 -39.53
N ARG A 227 15.84 -4.20 -39.93
CA ARG A 227 14.45 -4.36 -40.34
C ARG A 227 13.57 -4.40 -39.09
N MET A 228 12.46 -3.65 -39.13
CA MET A 228 11.50 -3.55 -38.05
C MET A 228 10.29 -4.46 -38.32
N PHE A 229 9.92 -5.23 -37.30
CA PHE A 229 8.75 -6.08 -37.30
C PHE A 229 7.93 -5.83 -36.03
N TYR A 230 6.66 -6.21 -36.06
CA TYR A 230 5.81 -6.14 -34.89
C TYR A 230 4.78 -7.26 -34.83
N ALA A 231 4.37 -7.58 -33.60
CA ALA A 231 3.25 -8.43 -33.27
C ALA A 231 2.35 -7.68 -32.28
N ARG A 232 1.05 -7.60 -32.59
CA ARG A 232 0.04 -6.89 -31.79
C ARG A 232 -1.09 -7.84 -31.42
N TYR A 233 -1.53 -7.74 -30.18
CA TYR A 233 -2.54 -8.58 -29.55
C TYR A 233 -3.56 -7.67 -28.87
N ASP A 234 -4.82 -7.71 -29.31
CA ASP A 234 -5.86 -6.78 -28.83
C ASP A 234 -6.41 -7.12 -27.43
N ASN A 235 -5.97 -8.21 -26.79
CA ASN A 235 -6.38 -8.54 -25.44
C ASN A 235 -5.31 -9.36 -24.71
N PHE A 236 -4.41 -8.71 -24.00
CA PHE A 236 -3.34 -9.34 -23.21
C PHE A 236 -3.72 -9.41 -21.73
N LEU A 237 -3.77 -10.63 -21.20
CA LEU A 237 -4.12 -10.90 -19.80
C LEU A 237 -3.27 -12.03 -19.23
N ILE A 238 -2.74 -11.82 -18.03
CA ILE A 238 -2.02 -12.86 -17.27
C ILE A 238 -2.71 -13.15 -15.92
N GLY A 239 -2.57 -14.38 -15.45
CA GLY A 239 -3.08 -14.83 -14.16
C GLY A 239 -2.32 -14.22 -12.98
N SER A 240 -2.84 -14.47 -11.79
CA SER A 240 -2.19 -14.14 -10.52
C SER A 240 -0.96 -15.01 -10.25
N GLU A 241 -0.20 -14.69 -9.19
CA GLU A 241 0.93 -15.53 -8.75
C GLU A 241 0.47 -16.96 -8.38
N GLN A 242 -0.73 -17.11 -7.78
CA GLN A 242 -1.33 -18.41 -7.46
C GLN A 242 -1.66 -19.22 -8.72
N GLU A 243 -1.96 -18.54 -9.83
CA GLU A 243 -2.14 -19.14 -11.16
C GLU A 243 -0.81 -19.23 -11.94
N GLN A 244 0.32 -18.98 -11.29
CA GLN A 244 1.67 -19.02 -11.86
C GLN A 244 1.82 -18.09 -13.08
N TYR A 245 1.18 -16.92 -13.00
CA TYR A 245 1.17 -15.89 -14.04
C TYR A 245 0.80 -16.42 -15.43
N MET A 246 -0.07 -17.42 -15.50
CA MET A 246 -0.53 -18.05 -16.75
C MET A 246 -0.92 -17.03 -17.81
N LEU A 247 -0.54 -17.25 -19.07
CA LEU A 247 -0.96 -16.40 -20.18
C LEU A 247 -2.43 -16.68 -20.52
N LYS A 248 -3.37 -15.88 -20.01
CA LYS A 248 -4.81 -16.15 -20.08
C LYS A 248 -5.49 -15.63 -21.35
N SER A 249 -4.97 -14.57 -21.95
CA SER A 249 -5.52 -14.04 -23.20
C SER A 249 -4.47 -13.33 -24.05
N LEU A 250 -4.66 -13.43 -25.36
CA LEU A 250 -3.94 -12.67 -26.40
C LEU A 250 -4.88 -12.01 -27.42
N GLY A 251 -6.18 -12.30 -27.37
CA GLY A 251 -7.15 -11.75 -28.33
C GLY A 251 -6.82 -12.03 -29.80
N THR A 252 -7.13 -11.07 -30.68
CA THR A 252 -6.83 -11.12 -32.12
C THR A 252 -5.41 -10.63 -32.38
N TYR A 253 -4.64 -11.44 -33.11
CA TYR A 253 -3.32 -11.08 -33.59
C TYR A 253 -3.39 -10.16 -34.82
N SER A 254 -2.51 -9.17 -34.88
CA SER A 254 -2.17 -8.42 -36.09
C SER A 254 -0.68 -8.09 -36.12
N GLY A 255 -0.07 -8.03 -37.30
CA GLY A 255 1.34 -7.65 -37.44
C GLY A 255 2.10 -8.44 -38.51
N ASN A 256 3.31 -7.99 -38.79
CA ASN A 256 4.17 -8.54 -39.84
C ASN A 256 5.26 -9.50 -39.32
N ALA A 257 5.37 -9.73 -38.01
CA ALA A 257 6.33 -10.68 -37.42
C ALA A 257 5.88 -12.15 -37.48
N GLY A 258 4.60 -12.38 -37.77
CA GLY A 258 3.92 -13.67 -37.56
C GLY A 258 3.58 -13.92 -36.08
N ASP A 259 2.63 -14.80 -35.80
CA ASP A 259 2.13 -15.03 -34.44
C ASP A 259 2.93 -16.14 -33.72
N SER A 260 3.96 -15.74 -32.99
CA SER A 260 4.81 -16.66 -32.21
C SER A 260 4.50 -16.71 -30.71
N LEU A 261 3.49 -15.99 -30.23
CA LEU A 261 3.09 -16.03 -28.83
C LEU A 261 1.86 -16.93 -28.60
N LYS A 262 0.97 -17.06 -29.59
CA LYS A 262 -0.25 -17.87 -29.50
C LYS A 262 -0.01 -19.34 -29.20
N TYR A 263 1.13 -19.89 -29.59
CA TYR A 263 1.50 -21.28 -29.24
C TYR A 263 1.55 -21.49 -27.73
N ASN A 264 1.93 -20.45 -26.98
CA ASN A 264 2.11 -20.48 -25.53
C ASN A 264 0.89 -19.93 -24.75
N LEU A 265 -0.25 -19.78 -25.42
CA LEU A 265 -1.50 -19.36 -24.77
C LEU A 265 -1.98 -20.45 -23.80
N TYR A 266 -2.34 -20.04 -22.58
CA TYR A 266 -2.70 -20.85 -21.41
C TYR A 266 -1.55 -21.59 -20.72
N ASP A 267 -0.31 -21.37 -21.16
CA ASP A 267 0.84 -21.92 -20.45
C ASP A 267 1.25 -21.02 -19.28
N LYS A 268 1.90 -21.64 -18.29
CA LYS A 268 2.34 -20.99 -17.06
C LYS A 268 3.72 -20.37 -17.26
N PHE A 269 4.03 -19.34 -16.49
CA PHE A 269 5.37 -18.78 -16.50
C PHE A 269 6.34 -19.72 -15.79
N SER A 270 7.53 -19.93 -16.33
CA SER A 270 8.56 -20.77 -15.72
C SER A 270 9.89 -20.02 -15.67
N THR A 271 10.66 -20.25 -14.61
CA THR A 271 12.05 -19.80 -14.43
C THR A 271 12.94 -21.01 -14.13
N TYR A 272 14.26 -20.82 -14.11
CA TYR A 272 15.18 -21.95 -13.90
C TYR A 272 15.03 -22.63 -12.53
N ASP A 273 14.52 -21.89 -11.54
CA ASP A 273 14.30 -22.33 -10.16
C ASP A 273 12.84 -22.66 -9.87
N TYR A 274 11.93 -22.44 -10.83
CA TYR A 274 10.49 -22.68 -10.66
C TYR A 274 9.87 -23.16 -11.97
N ASP A 275 9.88 -24.48 -12.14
CA ASP A 275 9.45 -25.17 -13.35
C ASP A 275 7.93 -25.41 -13.37
N ASN A 276 7.21 -24.64 -14.17
CA ASN A 276 5.78 -24.80 -14.42
C ASN A 276 5.47 -25.23 -15.86
N ASP A 277 6.49 -25.64 -16.61
CA ASP A 277 6.30 -26.09 -17.96
C ASP A 277 5.83 -27.56 -17.96
N ALA A 278 5.50 -28.10 -19.13
CA ALA A 278 4.93 -29.44 -19.24
C ALA A 278 5.91 -30.47 -19.84
N TRP A 279 7.20 -30.14 -19.91
CA TRP A 279 8.26 -31.07 -20.26
C TRP A 279 8.68 -31.90 -19.03
N SER A 280 8.32 -33.18 -19.00
CA SER A 280 8.63 -34.06 -17.85
C SER A 280 10.11 -34.48 -17.73
N GLY A 281 10.94 -34.21 -18.74
CA GLY A 281 12.33 -34.67 -18.83
C GLY A 281 13.38 -33.59 -18.54
N GLY A 282 12.97 -32.37 -18.24
CA GLY A 282 13.86 -31.22 -18.02
C GLY A 282 13.06 -29.92 -17.95
N SER A 283 13.75 -28.80 -17.75
CA SER A 283 13.14 -27.46 -17.66
C SER A 283 13.43 -26.67 -18.93
N CYS A 284 12.39 -26.19 -19.61
CA CYS A 284 12.49 -25.29 -20.75
C CYS A 284 13.21 -24.01 -20.36
N ALA A 285 12.90 -23.45 -19.19
CA ALA A 285 13.55 -22.24 -18.68
C ALA A 285 15.07 -22.42 -18.51
N SER A 286 15.50 -23.60 -18.06
CA SER A 286 16.93 -23.96 -17.98
C SER A 286 17.55 -24.21 -19.35
N TYR A 287 16.81 -24.80 -20.29
CA TYR A 287 17.29 -25.10 -21.64
C TYR A 287 17.45 -23.85 -22.52
N TYR A 288 16.48 -22.94 -22.46
CA TYR A 288 16.46 -21.67 -23.19
C TYR A 288 17.18 -20.52 -22.46
N GLU A 289 17.59 -20.74 -21.20
CA GLU A 289 18.27 -19.77 -20.33
C GLU A 289 17.49 -18.46 -20.13
N SER A 290 16.19 -18.55 -19.83
CA SER A 290 15.34 -17.38 -19.60
C SER A 290 14.03 -17.74 -18.92
N GLY A 291 13.34 -16.74 -18.35
CA GLY A 291 11.96 -16.89 -17.88
C GLY A 291 10.94 -16.56 -18.98
N TRP A 292 9.98 -17.44 -19.20
CA TRP A 292 8.92 -17.26 -20.21
C TRP A 292 7.69 -18.15 -19.93
N TRP A 293 6.61 -17.95 -20.69
CA TRP A 293 5.48 -18.88 -20.77
C TRP A 293 5.87 -20.08 -21.63
N TYR A 294 6.48 -21.10 -21.03
CA TYR A 294 6.91 -22.31 -21.72
C TYR A 294 5.86 -23.42 -21.62
N LYS A 295 5.74 -24.21 -22.69
CA LYS A 295 4.95 -25.45 -22.71
C LYS A 295 5.86 -26.67 -22.63
N TRP A 296 6.06 -27.35 -23.76
CA TRP A 296 7.12 -28.35 -23.94
C TRP A 296 8.25 -27.75 -24.81
N ASN A 297 8.02 -26.52 -25.28
CA ASN A 297 8.82 -25.68 -26.15
C ASN A 297 8.21 -24.26 -26.09
N ALA A 298 8.77 -23.29 -26.80
CA ALA A 298 8.14 -22.02 -27.10
C ALA A 298 8.32 -21.64 -28.58
N ASN A 299 7.43 -20.79 -29.08
CA ASN A 299 7.61 -20.16 -30.40
C ASN A 299 8.21 -18.76 -30.29
N SER A 300 8.45 -18.25 -29.09
CA SER A 300 9.17 -17.00 -28.84
C SER A 300 10.05 -17.11 -27.61
N ASN A 301 11.14 -16.35 -27.57
CA ASN A 301 12.00 -16.24 -26.40
C ASN A 301 12.57 -14.83 -26.25
N LEU A 302 11.70 -13.84 -26.03
CA LEU A 302 12.12 -12.44 -25.97
C LEU A 302 13.01 -12.12 -24.75
N ASN A 303 12.97 -12.99 -23.74
CA ASN A 303 13.79 -12.90 -22.54
C ASN A 303 15.11 -13.67 -22.65
N GLY A 304 15.42 -14.26 -23.81
CA GLY A 304 16.68 -14.97 -24.01
C GLY A 304 17.91 -14.10 -23.87
N ARG A 305 19.07 -14.75 -23.95
CA ARG A 305 20.38 -14.12 -23.92
C ARG A 305 20.60 -13.25 -25.15
N TYR A 306 21.16 -12.07 -24.94
CA TYR A 306 21.50 -11.17 -26.04
C TYR A 306 22.73 -11.66 -26.80
N MET A 307 22.56 -12.07 -28.07
CA MET A 307 23.65 -12.55 -28.93
C MET A 307 24.14 -11.43 -29.86
N LYS A 308 25.40 -11.01 -29.69
CA LYS A 308 26.00 -9.95 -30.51
C LYS A 308 26.25 -10.47 -31.94
N GLY A 309 25.39 -10.09 -32.90
CA GLY A 309 25.61 -10.37 -34.32
C GLY A 309 24.57 -11.25 -35.02
N GLY A 310 23.43 -11.54 -34.38
CA GLY A 310 22.30 -12.19 -35.07
C GLY A 310 22.50 -13.69 -35.31
N GLU A 311 23.20 -14.37 -34.41
CA GLU A 311 23.44 -15.80 -34.52
C GLU A 311 22.15 -16.60 -34.25
N LYS A 312 22.02 -17.77 -34.88
CA LYS A 312 20.94 -18.71 -34.56
C LYS A 312 21.27 -19.46 -33.27
N SER A 313 20.51 -19.21 -32.22
CA SER A 313 20.66 -19.90 -30.94
C SER A 313 19.32 -20.02 -30.24
N VAL A 314 19.02 -21.22 -29.74
CA VAL A 314 17.84 -21.46 -28.90
C VAL A 314 17.88 -20.62 -27.63
N LYS A 315 19.06 -20.24 -27.16
CA LYS A 315 19.22 -19.36 -25.99
C LYS A 315 19.10 -17.88 -26.30
N GLY A 316 19.00 -17.51 -27.59
CA GLY A 316 18.95 -16.14 -28.05
C GLY A 316 17.61 -15.44 -27.83
N ILE A 317 17.52 -14.18 -28.24
CA ILE A 317 16.26 -13.42 -28.29
C ILE A 317 15.59 -13.70 -29.64
N TRP A 318 14.58 -14.56 -29.72
CA TRP A 318 14.03 -14.96 -31.02
C TRP A 318 12.50 -14.96 -31.08
N TRP A 319 12.00 -14.87 -32.31
CA TRP A 319 10.58 -14.92 -32.68
C TRP A 319 10.46 -15.88 -33.85
N TYR A 320 9.91 -17.08 -33.61
CA TYR A 320 10.12 -18.23 -34.49
C TYR A 320 9.54 -18.04 -35.89
N THR A 321 8.36 -17.44 -36.01
CA THR A 321 7.70 -17.15 -37.29
C THR A 321 8.47 -16.16 -38.16
N LEU A 322 9.40 -15.38 -37.58
CA LEU A 322 10.20 -14.42 -38.31
C LEU A 322 11.39 -15.10 -39.00
N ASN A 323 12.25 -15.77 -38.24
CA ASN A 323 13.45 -16.43 -38.77
C ASN A 323 13.96 -17.58 -37.88
N GLY A 324 13.05 -18.32 -37.27
CA GLY A 324 13.37 -19.41 -36.34
C GLY A 324 14.13 -18.89 -35.12
N TYR A 325 15.22 -19.56 -34.75
CA TYR A 325 16.06 -19.21 -33.59
C TYR A 325 17.07 -18.08 -33.85
N TYR A 326 16.87 -17.28 -34.89
CA TYR A 326 17.73 -16.12 -35.16
C TYR A 326 17.61 -15.09 -34.04
N SER A 327 18.73 -14.73 -33.40
CA SER A 327 18.73 -13.75 -32.31
C SER A 327 18.52 -12.34 -32.85
N LEU A 328 17.55 -11.63 -32.29
CA LEU A 328 17.20 -10.26 -32.63
C LEU A 328 18.17 -9.26 -32.01
N LYS A 329 18.29 -8.10 -32.67
CA LYS A 329 19.10 -6.96 -32.23
C LYS A 329 18.41 -6.16 -31.13
N SER A 330 17.08 -6.07 -31.16
CA SER A 330 16.30 -5.49 -30.08
C SER A 330 14.88 -6.03 -30.07
N CYS A 331 14.26 -6.02 -28.90
CA CYS A 331 12.82 -6.20 -28.75
C CYS A 331 12.28 -5.34 -27.61
N THR A 332 11.07 -4.83 -27.79
CA THR A 332 10.36 -4.05 -26.78
C THR A 332 8.93 -4.54 -26.71
N SER A 333 8.45 -4.86 -25.51
CA SER A 333 7.05 -5.22 -25.27
C SER A 333 6.36 -4.06 -24.58
N ASN A 334 5.25 -3.61 -25.18
CA ASN A 334 4.51 -2.41 -24.81
C ASN A 334 3.05 -2.78 -24.53
N MET A 335 2.44 -2.21 -23.50
CA MET A 335 1.04 -2.38 -23.15
C MET A 335 0.28 -1.06 -23.14
N ARG A 336 -0.95 -1.06 -23.65
CA ARG A 336 -1.83 0.11 -23.59
C ARG A 336 -3.24 -0.29 -23.18
N ALA A 337 -3.86 0.53 -22.32
CA ALA A 337 -5.23 0.31 -21.92
C ALA A 337 -6.18 0.54 -23.10
N LEU A 338 -7.15 -0.33 -23.30
CA LEU A 338 -8.20 -0.11 -24.29
C LEU A 338 -9.31 0.76 -23.70
N ASP A 339 -9.57 1.90 -24.33
CA ASP A 339 -10.69 2.76 -23.95
C ASP A 339 -12.04 2.07 -24.21
N LEU A 340 -12.75 1.76 -23.13
CA LEU A 340 -14.13 1.27 -23.15
C LEU A 340 -15.11 2.22 -23.86
N CYS A 341 -14.75 3.49 -24.04
CA CYS A 341 -15.52 4.45 -24.84
C CYS A 341 -15.47 4.16 -26.34
N ILE A 342 -14.33 3.71 -26.88
CA ILE A 342 -14.18 3.44 -28.32
C ILE A 342 -14.91 2.14 -28.70
N LEU A 343 -14.87 1.11 -27.83
CA LEU A 343 -15.64 -0.11 -28.03
C LEU A 343 -17.16 0.13 -27.96
N LYS A 344 -17.63 1.01 -27.05
CA LYS A 344 -19.04 1.44 -27.01
C LYS A 344 -19.44 2.22 -28.26
N LEU A 345 -18.56 3.11 -28.77
CA LEU A 345 -18.82 3.87 -30.00
C LEU A 345 -18.85 2.96 -31.24
N PHE A 346 -17.93 1.99 -31.34
CA PHE A 346 -17.90 1.02 -32.45
C PHE A 346 -19.11 0.08 -32.45
N LEU A 347 -19.57 -0.36 -31.27
CA LEU A 347 -20.80 -1.14 -31.15
C LEU A 347 -22.04 -0.33 -31.55
N LEU A 348 -22.08 0.96 -31.17
CA LEU A 348 -23.16 1.88 -31.56
C LEU A 348 -23.15 2.18 -33.07
N ILE A 349 -21.98 2.31 -33.71
CA ILE A 349 -21.85 2.53 -35.15
C ILE A 349 -22.24 1.27 -35.95
N LEU A 350 -21.87 0.08 -35.49
CA LEU A 350 -22.26 -1.19 -36.14
C LEU A 350 -23.75 -1.48 -35.99
N LEU A 351 -24.36 -1.11 -34.86
CA LEU A 351 -25.81 -1.18 -34.66
C LEU A 351 -26.54 -0.16 -35.56
N ALA A 352 -26.01 1.06 -35.70
CA ALA A 352 -26.57 2.09 -36.57
C ALA A 352 -26.46 1.76 -38.07
N ALA A 353 -25.39 1.09 -38.51
CA ALA A 353 -25.20 0.69 -39.91
C ALA A 353 -26.10 -0.49 -40.34
N SER A 354 -26.74 -1.17 -39.39
CA SER A 354 -27.68 -2.27 -39.65
C SER A 354 -29.15 -1.83 -39.75
N TYR A 355 -29.43 -0.53 -39.58
CA TYR A 355 -30.78 0.05 -39.55
C TYR A 355 -30.96 1.09 -40.69
N ASP A 356 -31.65 0.66 -41.74
CA ASP A 356 -32.30 1.39 -42.84
C ASP A 356 -31.47 2.24 -43.85
N PHE A 357 -31.46 1.74 -45.10
CA PHE A 357 -31.61 2.56 -46.31
C PHE A 357 -32.62 1.87 -47.24
N HIS A 358 -33.90 2.26 -47.12
CA HIS A 358 -34.92 1.96 -48.14
C HIS A 358 -35.38 3.27 -48.78
N GLU A 359 -34.97 3.45 -50.02
CA GLU A 359 -35.30 4.57 -50.90
C GLU A 359 -36.68 4.30 -51.54
N THR A 360 -37.72 4.96 -51.04
CA THR A 360 -39.00 5.11 -51.74
C THR A 360 -39.23 6.58 -51.99
N ASP A 361 -38.78 7.07 -53.15
CA ASP A 361 -39.51 8.03 -53.99
C ASP A 361 -38.67 8.35 -55.25
N ALA A 362 -38.85 7.55 -56.29
CA ALA A 362 -38.47 7.89 -57.66
C ALA A 362 -39.57 7.42 -58.60
N ASN A 363 -40.69 8.13 -58.58
CA ASN A 363 -41.74 8.00 -59.57
C ASN A 363 -41.70 9.22 -60.50
N SER A 364 -40.78 9.22 -61.47
CA SER A 364 -40.97 9.93 -62.75
C SER A 364 -39.92 9.53 -63.81
N THR A 365 -40.48 9.06 -64.94
CA THR A 365 -39.98 9.14 -66.33
C THR A 365 -38.81 8.27 -66.82
N GLU A 366 -39.21 7.32 -67.68
CA GLU A 366 -38.69 7.02 -69.04
C GLU A 366 -37.46 6.10 -69.28
N THR A 367 -37.80 4.91 -69.81
CA THR A 367 -37.21 4.17 -70.95
C THR A 367 -35.84 3.49 -70.79
N CYS A 368 -35.81 2.15 -70.94
CA CYS A 368 -35.10 1.52 -72.07
C CYS A 368 -35.55 0.06 -72.36
N SER A 369 -36.17 -0.09 -73.54
CA SER A 369 -36.28 -1.19 -74.53
C SER A 369 -36.58 -2.67 -74.15
N SER A 370 -37.68 -3.17 -74.72
CA SER A 370 -38.21 -4.54 -74.76
C SER A 370 -37.43 -5.53 -75.64
N ALA A 371 -36.21 -5.21 -76.07
CA ALA A 371 -35.44 -6.02 -77.02
C ALA A 371 -34.69 -7.20 -76.37
N CYS A 372 -34.40 -7.13 -75.07
CA CYS A 372 -33.64 -8.17 -74.37
C CYS A 372 -34.49 -9.42 -74.03
N LEU A 373 -35.83 -9.31 -74.05
CA LEU A 373 -36.75 -10.36 -73.61
C LEU A 373 -37.01 -11.48 -74.63
N HIS A 374 -36.57 -11.32 -75.89
CA HIS A 374 -36.88 -12.29 -76.95
C HIS A 374 -35.82 -13.41 -77.08
N GLU A 375 -34.56 -13.15 -76.71
CA GLU A 375 -33.45 -14.08 -76.95
C GLU A 375 -33.23 -15.13 -75.85
N MET A 376 -33.82 -14.98 -74.65
CA MET A 376 -33.57 -15.89 -73.52
C MET A 376 -34.53 -17.10 -73.40
N LYS A 377 -35.59 -17.18 -74.23
CA LYS A 377 -36.66 -18.20 -74.10
C LYS A 377 -36.22 -19.67 -74.26
N PRO A 378 -35.19 -20.05 -75.05
CA PRO A 378 -34.76 -21.45 -75.16
C PRO A 378 -34.03 -21.98 -73.92
N LEU A 379 -33.34 -21.12 -73.15
CA LEU A 379 -32.61 -21.46 -71.93
C LEU A 379 -33.55 -21.76 -70.73
N PHE A 380 -34.76 -21.17 -70.70
CA PHE A 380 -35.73 -21.41 -69.63
C PHE A 380 -36.41 -22.79 -69.66
N ARG A 381 -36.39 -23.52 -70.80
CA ARG A 381 -37.02 -24.85 -70.89
C ARG A 381 -36.19 -25.95 -70.24
N SER A 382 -34.86 -25.92 -70.39
CA SER A 382 -33.95 -26.88 -69.73
C SER A 382 -33.89 -26.67 -68.21
N ASN A 383 -34.17 -25.45 -67.74
CA ASN A 383 -34.25 -25.07 -66.32
C ASN A 383 -35.58 -25.47 -65.63
N ARG A 384 -36.56 -25.98 -66.40
CA ARG A 384 -37.90 -26.37 -65.89
C ARG A 384 -37.93 -27.81 -65.40
N GLU A 385 -37.18 -28.72 -66.03
CA GLU A 385 -37.12 -30.14 -65.68
C GLU A 385 -36.24 -30.40 -64.44
N THR A 386 -35.20 -29.59 -64.22
CA THR A 386 -34.40 -29.56 -62.97
C THR A 386 -35.19 -29.00 -61.78
N ASN A 387 -36.18 -28.14 -62.02
CA ASN A 387 -37.02 -27.52 -61.00
C ASN A 387 -38.04 -28.47 -60.35
N GLU A 388 -38.46 -29.54 -61.05
CA GLU A 388 -39.41 -30.51 -60.47
C GLU A 388 -38.74 -31.47 -59.48
N GLN A 389 -37.46 -31.80 -59.68
CA GLN A 389 -36.66 -32.54 -58.70
C GLN A 389 -36.34 -31.70 -57.46
N LEU A 390 -36.11 -30.39 -57.65
CA LEU A 390 -35.88 -29.44 -56.55
C LEU A 390 -37.12 -29.34 -55.63
N LYS A 391 -38.33 -29.28 -56.21
CA LYS A 391 -39.60 -29.24 -55.45
C LYS A 391 -39.86 -30.48 -54.61
N ALA A 392 -39.45 -31.67 -55.08
CA ALA A 392 -39.55 -32.90 -54.29
C ALA A 392 -38.57 -32.90 -53.10
N TYR A 393 -37.36 -32.36 -53.28
CA TYR A 393 -36.39 -32.15 -52.20
C TYR A 393 -36.85 -31.08 -51.19
N GLU A 394 -37.43 -29.98 -51.65
CA GLU A 394 -38.01 -28.93 -50.81
C GLU A 394 -39.17 -29.45 -49.94
N ALA A 395 -40.05 -30.28 -50.50
CA ALA A 395 -41.14 -30.91 -49.74
C ALA A 395 -40.62 -31.85 -48.65
N SER A 396 -39.56 -32.62 -48.92
CA SER A 396 -38.90 -33.48 -47.94
C SER A 396 -38.22 -32.67 -46.83
N MET A 397 -37.54 -31.57 -47.18
CA MET A 397 -36.90 -30.66 -46.23
C MET A 397 -37.92 -29.91 -45.36
N LEU A 398 -39.08 -29.57 -45.91
CA LEU A 398 -40.19 -28.93 -45.17
C LEU A 398 -40.80 -29.88 -44.13
N GLU A 399 -40.90 -31.18 -44.43
CA GLU A 399 -41.39 -32.17 -43.47
C GLU A 399 -40.38 -32.40 -42.33
N LYS A 400 -39.08 -32.44 -42.65
CA LYS A 400 -38.01 -32.46 -41.63
C LYS A 400 -38.00 -31.18 -40.78
N LYS A 401 -38.28 -30.01 -41.38
CA LYS A 401 -38.40 -28.74 -40.66
C LYS A 401 -39.55 -28.75 -39.65
N LYS A 402 -40.71 -29.33 -40.00
CA LYS A 402 -41.83 -29.52 -39.06
C LYS A 402 -41.48 -30.46 -37.91
N GLN A 403 -40.70 -31.51 -38.18
CA GLN A 403 -40.20 -32.40 -37.12
C GLN A 403 -39.22 -31.66 -36.20
N ILE A 404 -38.33 -30.84 -36.75
CA ILE A 404 -37.40 -30.00 -35.98
C ILE A 404 -38.17 -29.00 -35.11
N GLU A 405 -39.19 -28.32 -35.65
CA GLU A 405 -40.05 -27.39 -34.88
C GLU A 405 -40.80 -28.10 -33.75
N LYS A 406 -41.24 -29.35 -33.97
CA LYS A 406 -41.86 -30.18 -32.92
C LYS A 406 -40.85 -30.54 -31.83
N ILE A 407 -39.63 -30.92 -32.20
CA ILE A 407 -38.54 -31.20 -31.26
C ILE A 407 -38.15 -29.93 -30.50
N GLN A 408 -38.11 -28.77 -31.15
CA GLN A 408 -37.83 -27.48 -30.50
C GLN A 408 -38.93 -27.07 -29.53
N LYS A 409 -40.20 -27.31 -29.84
CA LYS A 409 -41.29 -27.11 -28.87
C LYS A 409 -41.15 -28.03 -27.65
N GLN A 410 -40.78 -29.29 -27.87
CA GLN A 410 -40.53 -30.23 -26.77
C GLN A 410 -39.30 -29.82 -25.94
N LEU A 411 -38.23 -29.34 -26.59
CA LEU A 411 -37.02 -28.85 -25.94
C LEU A 411 -37.31 -27.60 -25.10
N ASN A 412 -38.08 -26.65 -25.62
CA ASN A 412 -38.49 -25.45 -24.88
C ASN A 412 -39.39 -25.81 -23.70
N ALA A 413 -40.29 -26.79 -23.85
CA ALA A 413 -41.11 -27.28 -22.75
C ALA A 413 -40.25 -27.94 -21.65
N ILE A 414 -39.24 -28.73 -22.04
CA ILE A 414 -38.27 -29.33 -21.11
C ILE A 414 -37.41 -28.26 -20.43
N GLN A 415 -37.00 -27.21 -21.15
CA GLN A 415 -36.23 -26.08 -20.59
C GLN A 415 -37.05 -25.27 -19.58
N VAL A 416 -38.32 -25.01 -19.87
CA VAL A 416 -39.25 -24.36 -18.93
C VAL A 416 -39.48 -25.25 -17.71
N GLN A 417 -39.70 -26.55 -17.91
CA GLN A 417 -39.84 -27.50 -16.81
C GLN A 417 -38.57 -27.56 -15.95
N HIS A 418 -37.39 -27.61 -16.57
CA HIS A 418 -36.11 -27.56 -15.88
C HIS A 418 -35.89 -26.26 -15.12
N SER A 419 -36.31 -25.10 -15.66
CA SER A 419 -36.28 -23.82 -14.95
C SER A 419 -37.19 -23.83 -13.73
N ASN A 420 -38.41 -24.35 -13.87
CA ASN A 420 -39.36 -24.44 -12.76
C ASN A 420 -38.88 -25.43 -11.69
N THR A 421 -38.38 -26.62 -12.05
CA THR A 421 -37.80 -27.57 -11.10
C THR A 421 -36.56 -27.00 -10.42
N LYS A 422 -35.75 -26.21 -11.13
CA LYS A 422 -34.60 -25.48 -10.57
C LYS A 422 -35.05 -24.42 -9.56
N ASP A 423 -36.09 -23.66 -9.85
CA ASP A 423 -36.63 -22.64 -8.93
C ASP A 423 -37.29 -23.28 -7.70
N GLU A 424 -37.97 -24.42 -7.86
CA GLU A 424 -38.52 -25.23 -6.77
C GLU A 424 -37.43 -25.85 -5.89
N LEU A 425 -36.36 -26.40 -6.49
CA LEU A 425 -35.17 -26.90 -5.78
C LEU A 425 -34.43 -25.77 -5.06
N MET A 426 -34.33 -24.59 -5.68
CA MET A 426 -33.74 -23.40 -5.07
C MET A 426 -34.60 -22.87 -3.91
N GLN A 427 -35.94 -22.90 -4.01
CA GLN A 427 -36.83 -22.56 -2.90
C GLN A 427 -36.78 -23.58 -1.76
N ALA A 428 -36.70 -24.87 -2.06
CA ALA A 428 -36.53 -25.93 -1.05
C ALA A 428 -35.16 -25.85 -0.36
N LEU A 429 -34.08 -25.55 -1.10
CA LEU A 429 -32.73 -25.31 -0.58
C LEU A 429 -32.69 -24.05 0.30
N ASN A 430 -33.35 -22.97 -0.14
CA ASN A 430 -33.46 -21.72 0.64
C ASN A 430 -34.28 -21.91 1.93
N LYS A 431 -35.33 -22.73 1.90
CA LYS A 431 -36.15 -23.05 3.08
C LYS A 431 -35.40 -23.95 4.07
N ALA A 432 -34.64 -24.93 3.59
CA ALA A 432 -33.78 -25.78 4.43
C ALA A 432 -32.58 -25.01 5.03
N GLN A 433 -32.12 -23.95 4.36
CA GLN A 433 -31.10 -23.04 4.90
C GLN A 433 -31.66 -22.06 5.93
N ALA A 434 -32.96 -21.76 5.96
CA ALA A 434 -33.53 -20.62 6.69
C ALA A 434 -33.59 -20.73 8.23
N GLU A 435 -33.52 -21.92 8.83
CA GLU A 435 -33.59 -22.04 10.31
C GLU A 435 -32.23 -21.86 11.01
N ASP A 436 -31.10 -21.92 10.31
CA ASP A 436 -29.76 -21.60 10.84
C ASP A 436 -29.13 -20.36 10.15
N LYS A 437 -29.64 -19.96 8.98
CA LYS A 437 -29.18 -18.80 8.20
C LYS A 437 -29.53 -17.45 8.81
N ASN A 438 -30.61 -17.31 9.58
CA ASN A 438 -30.96 -16.01 10.19
C ASN A 438 -30.01 -15.60 11.33
N SER A 439 -29.56 -16.56 12.16
CA SER A 439 -28.56 -16.28 13.20
C SER A 439 -27.18 -16.01 12.57
N ILE A 440 -26.84 -16.75 11.51
CA ILE A 440 -25.60 -16.54 10.74
C ILE A 440 -25.64 -15.23 9.93
N GLU A 441 -26.77 -14.82 9.36
CA GLU A 441 -26.91 -13.54 8.64
C GLU A 441 -26.90 -12.36 9.61
N SER A 442 -27.48 -12.50 10.80
CA SER A 442 -27.33 -11.51 11.87
C SER A 442 -25.88 -11.40 12.33
N MET A 443 -25.19 -12.51 12.57
CA MET A 443 -23.77 -12.51 12.92
C MET A 443 -22.88 -12.01 11.77
N LYS A 444 -23.21 -12.28 10.51
CA LYS A 444 -22.51 -11.75 9.33
C LYS A 444 -22.74 -10.25 9.19
N ALA A 445 -23.96 -9.76 9.43
CA ALA A 445 -24.26 -8.34 9.43
C ALA A 445 -23.51 -7.62 10.57
N GLN A 446 -23.46 -8.23 11.76
CA GLN A 446 -22.69 -7.74 12.90
C GLN A 446 -21.18 -7.76 12.61
N LEU A 447 -20.67 -8.83 12.00
CA LEU A 447 -19.28 -8.98 11.60
C LEU A 447 -18.89 -7.95 10.54
N ASN A 448 -19.76 -7.70 9.57
CA ASN A 448 -19.55 -6.69 8.53
C ASN A 448 -19.59 -5.28 9.12
N ALA A 449 -20.55 -4.99 10.01
CA ALA A 449 -20.62 -3.71 10.72
C ALA A 449 -19.38 -3.50 11.62
N ASN A 450 -18.93 -4.54 12.31
CA ASN A 450 -17.71 -4.51 13.13
C ASN A 450 -16.46 -4.38 12.27
N THR A 451 -16.39 -5.06 11.13
CA THR A 451 -15.27 -4.95 10.17
C THR A 451 -15.19 -3.55 9.61
N GLU A 452 -16.33 -2.94 9.32
CA GLU A 452 -16.38 -1.58 8.80
C GLU A 452 -16.07 -0.54 9.89
N THR A 453 -16.53 -0.78 11.12
CA THR A 453 -16.10 0.01 12.29
C THR A 453 -14.59 -0.14 12.51
N LEU A 454 -14.02 -1.35 12.37
CA LEU A 454 -12.59 -1.60 12.48
C LEU A 454 -11.82 -0.89 11.36
N ARG A 455 -12.34 -0.90 10.13
CA ARG A 455 -11.76 -0.19 8.99
C ARG A 455 -11.77 1.32 9.20
N LEU A 456 -12.87 1.86 9.73
CA LEU A 456 -12.98 3.28 10.06
C LEU A 456 -12.02 3.66 11.19
N VAL A 457 -11.96 2.87 12.26
CA VAL A 457 -11.02 3.07 13.38
C VAL A 457 -9.56 2.92 12.90
N LEU A 458 -9.25 1.95 12.04
CA LEU A 458 -7.91 1.77 11.47
C LEU A 458 -7.53 2.92 10.53
N ASN A 459 -8.48 3.46 9.77
CA ASN A 459 -8.27 4.64 8.93
C ASN A 459 -8.12 5.91 9.76
N GLU A 460 -8.83 6.02 10.88
CA GLU A 460 -8.72 7.14 11.82
C GLU A 460 -7.39 7.05 12.60
N ILE A 461 -6.96 5.85 13.00
CA ILE A 461 -5.62 5.60 13.57
C ILE A 461 -4.52 5.87 12.54
N ALA A 462 -4.70 5.49 11.27
CA ALA A 462 -3.73 5.73 10.21
C ALA A 462 -3.66 7.23 9.83
N SER A 463 -4.79 7.93 9.80
CA SER A 463 -4.80 9.37 9.55
C SER A 463 -4.22 10.15 10.72
N LEU A 464 -4.57 9.79 11.97
CA LEU A 464 -3.95 10.31 13.19
C LEU A 464 -2.43 10.04 13.19
N ASN A 465 -1.98 8.82 12.85
CA ASN A 465 -0.55 8.51 12.76
C ASN A 465 0.16 9.34 11.68
N SER A 466 -0.45 9.57 10.51
CA SER A 466 0.19 10.32 9.43
C SER A 466 0.25 11.84 9.70
N SER A 467 -0.77 12.42 10.35
CA SER A 467 -0.79 13.83 10.75
C SER A 467 0.08 14.11 11.97
N ILE A 468 0.23 13.14 12.87
CA ILE A 468 1.20 13.20 13.96
C ILE A 468 2.62 13.04 13.40
N SER A 469 2.85 12.15 12.41
CA SER A 469 4.17 11.77 11.87
C SER A 469 5.03 12.90 11.29
N ASP A 470 4.46 13.88 10.58
CA ASP A 470 5.29 14.81 9.77
C ASP A 470 5.27 16.28 10.22
N SER A 471 4.17 16.75 10.82
CA SER A 471 4.05 18.13 11.35
C SER A 471 4.32 18.17 12.86
N CYS A 472 3.70 17.26 13.62
CA CYS A 472 3.91 17.18 15.06
C CYS A 472 5.33 16.69 15.39
N TYR A 473 5.92 15.70 14.69
CA TYR A 473 7.30 15.27 15.03
C TYR A 473 8.40 16.28 14.70
N LYS A 474 8.25 17.18 13.71
CA LYS A 474 9.27 18.21 13.43
C LYS A 474 9.22 19.37 14.43
N GLU A 475 8.02 19.74 14.89
CA GLU A 475 7.81 20.74 15.94
C GLU A 475 8.03 20.15 17.36
N LEU A 476 7.59 18.91 17.63
CA LEU A 476 7.77 18.19 18.90
C LEU A 476 9.20 17.68 19.10
N ALA A 477 9.94 17.28 18.04
CA ALA A 477 11.36 16.94 18.18
C ALA A 477 12.23 18.18 18.42
N LYS A 478 11.78 19.36 17.99
CA LYS A 478 12.38 20.65 18.36
C LYS A 478 12.18 21.00 19.84
N ASP A 479 11.04 20.62 20.41
CA ASP A 479 10.69 20.93 21.80
C ASP A 479 11.10 19.85 22.83
N LEU A 480 11.38 18.60 22.43
CA LEU A 480 11.74 17.49 23.34
C LEU A 480 13.07 16.77 23.09
N ALA A 481 13.82 17.05 22.01
CA ALA A 481 15.11 16.41 21.69
C ALA A 481 15.12 14.88 21.86
N ILE A 482 14.36 14.13 21.04
CA ILE A 482 14.18 12.66 21.24
C ILE A 482 15.23 11.83 20.46
N ASN A 483 15.97 12.45 19.54
CA ASN A 483 17.03 11.85 18.72
C ASN A 483 17.95 12.95 18.15
N CYS A 484 18.87 12.60 17.24
CA CYS A 484 19.82 13.55 16.67
C CYS A 484 19.31 14.41 15.49
N ILE A 485 18.08 14.19 15.02
CA ILE A 485 17.51 14.90 13.86
C ILE A 485 17.35 16.42 14.09
N PRO A 486 16.91 16.91 15.27
CA PRO A 486 16.83 18.34 15.54
C PRO A 486 18.17 19.08 15.49
N PHE A 487 19.29 18.35 15.60
CA PHE A 487 20.63 18.91 15.59
C PHE A 487 21.27 18.74 14.20
N GLU A 488 20.57 19.22 13.15
CA GLU A 488 20.84 18.92 11.74
C GLU A 488 22.31 19.10 11.29
N GLU A 489 23.09 19.96 11.95
CA GLU A 489 24.50 20.22 11.60
C GLU A 489 25.49 19.86 12.72
N SER A 490 25.04 19.18 13.78
CA SER A 490 25.87 18.93 14.95
C SER A 490 26.58 17.58 14.91
N SER A 491 27.88 17.62 15.14
CA SER A 491 28.71 16.46 15.50
C SER A 491 29.03 16.41 17.01
N ASP A 492 28.35 17.22 17.84
CA ASP A 492 28.55 17.31 19.29
C ASP A 492 27.67 16.34 20.10
N VAL A 493 27.92 16.32 21.42
CA VAL A 493 27.13 15.57 22.41
C VAL A 493 25.91 16.38 22.82
N HIS A 494 24.74 15.74 22.77
CA HIS A 494 23.45 16.30 23.15
C HIS A 494 22.71 15.37 24.10
N ASP A 495 21.92 15.95 25.00
CA ASP A 495 21.00 15.17 25.82
C ASP A 495 19.70 14.96 25.07
N ILE A 496 19.29 13.69 24.99
CA ILE A 496 18.01 13.28 24.40
C ILE A 496 17.13 12.56 25.41
N PHE A 497 15.82 12.59 25.22
CA PHE A 497 14.89 11.79 26.03
C PHE A 497 14.46 10.52 25.28
N VAL A 498 14.76 9.35 25.84
CA VAL A 498 14.39 8.05 25.28
C VAL A 498 13.24 7.44 26.07
N HIS A 499 12.11 7.17 25.41
CA HIS A 499 10.93 6.65 26.09
C HIS A 499 11.18 5.28 26.73
N GLY A 500 10.82 5.14 28.01
CA GLY A 500 11.06 3.93 28.80
C GLY A 500 12.50 3.78 29.33
N PHE A 501 13.43 4.66 28.96
CA PHE A 501 14.81 4.68 29.47
C PHE A 501 15.10 5.95 30.28
N GLY A 502 14.64 7.12 29.81
CA GLY A 502 14.88 8.43 30.42
C GLY A 502 15.84 9.31 29.62
N ASN A 503 16.44 10.30 30.27
CA ASN A 503 17.46 11.16 29.65
C ASN A 503 18.73 10.37 29.34
N LEU A 504 19.27 10.57 28.15
CA LEU A 504 20.47 9.91 27.63
C LEU A 504 21.31 10.93 26.87
N SER A 505 22.57 11.11 27.27
CA SER A 505 23.53 11.87 26.48
C SER A 505 23.99 11.04 25.29
N VAL A 506 23.96 11.61 24.09
CA VAL A 506 24.33 10.93 22.84
C VAL A 506 25.22 11.82 21.99
N ARG A 507 26.13 11.21 21.22
CA ARG A 507 26.89 11.92 20.20
C ARG A 507 26.11 11.88 18.88
N CYS A 508 25.89 13.05 18.29
CA CYS A 508 25.37 13.16 16.94
C CYS A 508 26.51 13.17 15.92
N ASP A 509 26.20 12.81 14.67
CA ASP A 509 27.13 12.86 13.54
C ASP A 509 26.39 13.42 12.32
N ALA A 510 26.86 14.56 11.79
CA ALA A 510 26.32 15.17 10.58
C ALA A 510 27.25 14.99 9.36
N GLU A 511 28.48 14.53 9.59
CA GLU A 511 29.57 14.57 8.61
C GLU A 511 29.70 13.26 7.82
N THR A 512 29.52 12.11 8.47
CA THR A 512 29.85 10.80 7.89
C THR A 512 28.82 10.34 6.86
N ALA A 513 27.53 10.54 7.15
CA ALA A 513 26.43 10.03 6.33
C ALA A 513 25.25 11.02 6.21
N GLY A 514 25.55 12.32 6.31
CA GLY A 514 24.56 13.41 6.36
C GLY A 514 24.04 13.65 7.79
N SER A 515 22.98 14.43 7.93
CA SER A 515 22.45 14.87 9.22
C SER A 515 21.63 13.82 9.97
N GLY A 516 21.52 14.00 11.29
CA GLY A 516 20.56 13.28 12.14
C GLY A 516 20.99 11.89 12.63
N TRP A 517 22.26 11.51 12.47
CA TRP A 517 22.76 10.24 12.97
C TRP A 517 23.14 10.31 14.43
N LEU A 518 22.79 9.26 15.17
CA LEU A 518 23.21 9.01 16.54
C LEU A 518 24.31 7.94 16.53
N VAL A 519 25.48 8.25 17.08
CA VAL A 519 26.61 7.32 17.15
C VAL A 519 26.39 6.33 18.29
N VAL A 520 26.35 5.03 17.99
CA VAL A 520 26.14 3.96 18.99
C VAL A 520 27.44 3.33 19.46
N GLN A 521 28.45 3.34 18.60
CA GLN A 521 29.76 2.76 18.87
C GLN A 521 30.80 3.51 18.04
N ARG A 522 31.93 3.85 18.66
CA ARG A 522 33.07 4.51 17.99
C ARG A 522 34.40 3.95 18.47
N ARG A 523 35.27 3.54 17.54
CA ARG A 523 36.62 2.98 17.80
C ARG A 523 37.61 3.57 16.82
N PHE A 524 38.73 4.07 17.32
CA PHE A 524 39.80 4.66 16.50
C PHE A 524 41.15 4.83 17.22
N SER A 525 41.24 4.60 18.53
CA SER A 525 42.44 4.92 19.34
C SER A 525 42.89 3.80 20.28
N GLY A 526 42.00 2.89 20.67
CA GLY A 526 42.27 1.82 21.62
C GLY A 526 42.39 2.27 23.07
N ARG A 527 41.93 3.48 23.41
CA ARG A 527 41.93 4.00 24.78
C ARG A 527 40.86 3.36 25.65
N VAL A 528 39.79 2.86 25.04
CA VAL A 528 38.71 2.18 25.75
C VAL A 528 38.76 0.70 25.40
N ASP A 529 38.85 -0.13 26.45
CA ASP A 529 38.75 -1.58 26.32
C ASP A 529 37.30 -2.01 26.12
N PHE A 530 37.06 -2.87 25.13
CA PHE A 530 35.75 -3.44 24.79
C PHE A 530 35.63 -4.90 25.23
N TYR A 531 36.67 -5.48 25.86
CA TYR A 531 36.56 -6.77 26.54
C TYR A 531 35.87 -6.61 27.90
N ARG A 532 34.56 -6.35 27.87
CA ARG A 532 33.74 -5.98 29.03
C ARG A 532 32.71 -7.03 29.39
N ASN A 533 32.27 -7.01 30.66
CA ASN A 533 31.24 -7.94 31.14
C ASN A 533 29.84 -7.53 30.66
N TRP A 534 28.87 -8.43 30.87
CA TRP A 534 27.46 -8.20 30.53
C TRP A 534 26.90 -6.90 31.12
N ALA A 535 27.18 -6.63 32.40
CA ALA A 535 26.62 -5.48 33.10
C ALA A 535 27.15 -4.15 32.53
N GLU A 536 28.43 -4.10 32.14
CA GLU A 536 29.04 -2.96 31.47
C GLU A 536 28.49 -2.78 30.05
N TYR A 537 28.37 -3.85 29.27
CA TYR A 537 27.75 -3.78 27.93
C TYR A 537 26.29 -3.37 27.97
N LYS A 538 25.54 -3.83 28.97
CA LYS A 538 24.16 -3.40 29.23
C LYS A 538 24.08 -1.90 29.48
N LYS A 539 24.93 -1.39 30.36
CA LYS A 539 24.94 0.02 30.79
C LYS A 539 25.53 0.97 29.75
N GLY A 540 26.52 0.53 28.98
CA GLY A 540 27.37 1.38 28.15
C GLY A 540 28.64 1.83 28.88
N PHE A 541 29.66 2.19 28.11
CA PHE A 541 30.99 2.56 28.61
C PHE A 541 31.76 3.42 27.61
N GLY A 542 32.80 4.11 28.10
CA GLY A 542 33.65 5.02 27.30
C GLY A 542 33.26 6.49 27.47
N ASP A 543 33.78 7.33 26.57
CA ASP A 543 33.52 8.77 26.54
C ASP A 543 32.88 9.13 25.19
N LEU A 544 31.76 9.84 25.22
CA LEU A 544 31.03 10.26 24.02
C LEU A 544 31.87 11.17 23.10
N ASN A 545 32.96 11.78 23.57
CA ASN A 545 33.89 12.56 22.74
C ASN A 545 35.11 11.75 22.25
N ASP A 546 35.29 10.51 22.72
CA ASP A 546 36.38 9.61 22.35
C ASP A 546 35.78 8.26 21.84
N GLU A 547 36.33 7.13 22.27
CA GLU A 547 35.77 5.80 22.05
C GLU A 547 34.70 5.45 23.08
N PHE A 548 33.59 4.86 22.61
CA PHE A 548 32.51 4.44 23.50
C PHE A 548 31.60 3.40 22.86
N PHE A 549 30.81 2.75 23.71
CA PHE A 549 29.65 1.96 23.36
C PHE A 549 28.45 2.47 24.16
N ILE A 550 27.35 2.78 23.49
CA ILE A 550 26.19 3.46 24.10
C ILE A 550 25.47 2.64 25.17
N GLY A 551 25.61 1.31 25.12
CA GLY A 551 24.94 0.38 26.03
C GLY A 551 23.76 -0.34 25.38
N LEU A 552 23.63 -1.64 25.64
CA LEU A 552 22.59 -2.49 25.03
C LEU A 552 21.19 -2.12 25.50
N GLU A 553 21.03 -1.66 26.76
CA GLU A 553 19.72 -1.25 27.25
C GLU A 553 19.24 0.02 26.54
N ALA A 554 20.11 1.03 26.43
CA ALA A 554 19.82 2.24 25.67
C ALA A 554 19.52 1.91 24.20
N LEU A 555 20.34 1.06 23.58
CA LEU A 555 20.17 0.65 22.18
C LEU A 555 18.88 -0.13 21.93
N HIS A 556 18.47 -0.99 22.87
CA HIS A 556 17.18 -1.69 22.82
C HIS A 556 16.02 -0.71 22.88
N HIS A 557 16.02 0.22 23.84
CA HIS A 557 14.97 1.21 23.98
C HIS A 557 14.88 2.14 22.75
N LEU A 558 16.02 2.55 22.20
CA LEU A 558 16.07 3.33 20.95
C LEU A 558 15.44 2.55 19.79
N THR A 559 15.96 1.37 19.47
CA THR A 559 15.52 0.60 18.30
C THR A 559 14.10 0.00 18.45
N LYS A 560 13.61 -0.18 19.67
CA LYS A 560 12.21 -0.59 19.95
C LYS A 560 11.22 0.56 19.77
N SER A 561 11.65 1.81 20.04
CA SER A 561 10.75 2.96 20.05
C SER A 561 10.26 3.36 18.66
N LEU A 562 11.11 3.23 17.64
CA LEU A 562 10.85 3.56 16.25
C LEU A 562 11.66 2.63 15.32
N PRO A 563 11.29 2.50 14.03
CA PRO A 563 12.19 1.90 13.05
C PRO A 563 13.47 2.73 12.90
N TYR A 564 14.63 2.12 13.10
CA TYR A 564 15.94 2.77 12.89
C TYR A 564 16.65 2.15 11.69
N GLU A 565 17.32 2.97 10.89
CA GLU A 565 18.38 2.51 9.99
C GLU A 565 19.73 2.51 10.71
N LEU A 566 20.63 1.62 10.28
CA LEU A 566 22.01 1.51 10.77
C LEU A 566 22.99 1.82 9.63
N TYR A 567 24.01 2.61 9.93
CA TYR A 567 25.14 2.90 9.07
C TYR A 567 26.43 2.54 9.80
N VAL A 568 27.25 1.70 9.17
CA VAL A 568 28.55 1.27 9.69
C VAL A 568 29.63 1.83 8.78
N SER A 569 30.45 2.75 9.28
CA SER A 569 31.61 3.31 8.60
C SER A 569 32.87 2.57 9.02
N LEU A 570 33.68 2.13 8.06
CA LEU A 570 34.86 1.29 8.25
C LEU A 570 36.06 1.94 7.56
N VAL A 571 37.18 2.05 8.27
CA VAL A 571 38.43 2.62 7.73
C VAL A 571 39.60 1.68 7.98
N ASP A 572 40.37 1.38 6.94
CA ASP A 572 41.61 0.59 7.04
C ASP A 572 42.84 1.49 7.29
N PHE A 573 44.04 0.90 7.45
CA PHE A 573 45.26 1.68 7.63
C PHE A 573 45.78 2.33 6.33
N ASP A 574 45.17 2.04 5.18
CA ASP A 574 45.42 2.71 3.90
C ASP A 574 44.50 3.93 3.70
N GLU A 575 43.70 4.29 4.72
CA GLU A 575 42.67 5.34 4.69
C GLU A 575 41.54 5.06 3.68
N ASN A 576 41.36 3.80 3.24
CA ASN A 576 40.19 3.46 2.44
C ASN A 576 38.97 3.42 3.33
N ILE A 577 37.89 4.06 2.87
CA ILE A 577 36.61 4.12 3.58
C ILE A 577 35.61 3.21 2.89
N ARG A 578 34.97 2.33 3.65
CA ARG A 578 33.81 1.55 3.21
C ARG A 578 32.66 1.69 4.19
N TYR A 579 31.46 1.41 3.72
CA TYR A 579 30.28 1.40 4.55
C TYR A 579 29.31 0.26 4.25
N ALA A 580 28.59 -0.13 5.30
CA ALA A 580 27.42 -1.00 5.24
C ALA A 580 26.22 -0.24 5.82
N ARG A 581 25.09 -0.26 5.12
CA ARG A 581 23.85 0.40 5.54
C ARG A 581 22.69 -0.58 5.51
N TYR A 582 21.88 -0.52 6.55
CA TYR A 582 20.78 -1.42 6.84
C TYR A 582 19.55 -0.60 7.15
N ASP A 583 18.44 -0.87 6.47
CA ASP A 583 17.28 0.01 6.52
C ASP A 583 16.24 -0.36 7.60
N ASN A 584 16.54 -1.35 8.45
CA ASN A 584 15.74 -1.72 9.62
C ASN A 584 16.56 -2.47 10.68
N PHE A 585 17.24 -1.74 11.57
CA PHE A 585 18.07 -2.25 12.67
C PHE A 585 17.28 -2.34 13.99
N LEU A 586 17.14 -3.55 14.52
CA LEU A 586 16.39 -3.82 15.75
C LEU A 586 17.11 -4.87 16.60
N ILE A 587 17.20 -4.63 17.92
CA ILE A 587 17.70 -5.61 18.89
C ILE A 587 16.65 -5.99 19.94
N GLY A 588 16.75 -7.21 20.45
CA GLY A 588 15.89 -7.75 21.51
C GLY A 588 16.10 -7.08 22.86
N SER A 589 15.23 -7.41 23.82
CA SER A 589 15.37 -7.02 25.23
C SER A 589 16.43 -7.86 25.95
N GLU A 590 16.76 -7.55 27.20
CA GLU A 590 17.67 -8.38 28.01
C GLU A 590 17.17 -9.81 28.19
N GLN A 591 15.84 -10.00 28.30
CA GLN A 591 15.20 -11.32 28.39
C GLN A 591 15.38 -12.14 27.11
N GLU A 592 15.63 -11.47 26.00
CA GLU A 592 15.93 -12.04 24.68
C GLU A 592 17.42 -11.93 24.37
N ASN A 593 18.27 -11.80 25.38
CA ASN A 593 19.72 -11.69 25.27
C ASN A 593 20.21 -10.60 24.29
N TYR A 594 19.43 -9.52 24.13
CA TYR A 594 19.68 -8.46 23.15
C TYR A 594 19.92 -8.97 21.71
N MET A 595 19.26 -10.06 21.32
CA MET A 595 19.38 -10.68 20.00
C MET A 595 19.29 -9.66 18.84
N LEU A 596 20.12 -9.81 17.82
CA LEU A 596 20.00 -9.01 16.60
C LEU A 596 18.77 -9.46 15.80
N LYS A 597 17.65 -8.74 15.92
CA LYS A 597 16.35 -9.16 15.41
C LYS A 597 16.12 -8.84 13.94
N SER A 598 16.61 -7.69 13.48
CA SER A 598 16.41 -7.23 12.10
C SER A 598 17.56 -6.37 11.63
N LEU A 599 17.84 -6.47 10.33
CA LEU A 599 18.72 -5.57 9.57
C LEU A 599 18.04 -4.98 8.32
N GLY A 600 16.91 -5.53 7.86
CA GLY A 600 16.24 -5.08 6.64
C GLY A 600 17.09 -5.29 5.38
N THR A 601 16.95 -4.37 4.42
CA THR A 601 17.67 -4.37 3.14
C THR A 601 19.07 -3.77 3.31
N TYR A 602 20.09 -4.52 2.88
CA TYR A 602 21.47 -4.06 2.84
C TYR A 602 21.74 -3.16 1.61
N THR A 603 22.48 -2.08 1.84
CA THR A 603 23.13 -1.25 0.81
C THR A 603 24.55 -0.91 1.26
N GLY A 604 25.43 -0.55 0.32
CA GLY A 604 26.79 -0.11 0.64
C GLY A 604 27.89 -0.92 -0.05
N ASN A 605 29.12 -0.47 0.10
CA ASN A 605 30.28 -0.99 -0.61
C ASN A 605 31.17 -1.91 0.25
N ALA A 606 30.86 -2.12 1.53
CA ALA A 606 31.63 -2.98 2.44
C ALA A 606 31.33 -4.49 2.31
N ARG A 607 30.34 -4.88 1.49
CA ARG A 607 29.70 -6.22 1.53
C ARG A 607 29.02 -6.47 2.89
N ASN A 608 28.25 -7.55 3.00
CA ASN A 608 27.18 -7.69 4.00
C ASN A 608 27.57 -8.58 5.20
N SER A 609 28.69 -8.30 5.87
CA SER A 609 29.20 -9.21 6.91
C SER A 609 28.35 -9.30 8.18
N LEU A 610 27.66 -8.22 8.57
CA LEU A 610 26.77 -8.24 9.75
C LEU A 610 25.51 -9.10 9.53
N SER A 611 25.10 -9.36 8.28
CA SER A 611 23.95 -10.25 8.00
C SER A 611 24.16 -11.68 8.47
N TYR A 612 25.41 -12.12 8.55
CA TYR A 612 25.74 -13.44 9.08
C TYR A 612 25.50 -13.53 10.59
N ASN A 613 25.44 -12.40 11.30
CA ASN A 613 25.17 -12.33 12.74
C ASN A 613 23.67 -12.10 13.06
N LEU A 614 22.80 -12.09 12.04
CA LEU A 614 21.37 -11.87 12.20
C LEU A 614 20.72 -13.07 12.92
N HIS A 615 19.85 -12.77 13.90
CA HIS A 615 19.19 -13.74 14.79
C HIS A 615 20.12 -14.46 15.77
N ASP A 616 21.29 -13.89 16.04
CA ASP A 616 22.18 -14.36 17.09
C ASP A 616 22.03 -13.50 18.35
N ASP A 617 22.25 -14.13 19.50
CA ASP A 617 22.19 -13.50 20.81
C ASP A 617 23.48 -12.73 21.07
N PHE A 618 23.40 -11.62 21.82
CA PHE A 618 24.59 -10.93 22.26
C PHE A 618 25.27 -11.78 23.34
N THR A 619 26.58 -11.95 23.25
CA THR A 619 27.37 -12.72 24.22
C THR A 619 28.52 -11.87 24.78
N THR A 620 28.93 -12.15 26.02
CA THR A 620 30.06 -11.50 26.71
C THR A 620 30.89 -12.57 27.41
N TYR A 621 32.11 -12.26 27.84
CA TYR A 621 32.99 -13.28 28.41
C TYR A 621 32.44 -13.94 29.69
N ASP A 622 31.57 -13.26 30.42
CA ASP A 622 30.94 -13.72 31.66
C ASP A 622 29.50 -14.22 31.47
N ARG A 623 28.90 -14.01 30.29
CA ARG A 623 27.58 -14.53 29.93
C ARG A 623 27.59 -15.04 28.49
N ASP A 624 27.75 -16.35 28.37
CA ASP A 624 27.79 -17.07 27.10
C ASP A 624 26.37 -17.34 26.59
N ASN A 625 25.99 -16.64 25.52
CA ASN A 625 24.73 -16.87 24.81
C ASN A 625 24.97 -17.29 23.35
N ASP A 626 26.21 -17.55 22.96
CA ASP A 626 26.52 -17.91 21.58
C ASP A 626 26.29 -19.39 21.29
N ARG A 627 26.39 -19.76 20.01
CA ARG A 627 26.09 -21.12 19.54
C ARG A 627 27.30 -22.04 19.51
N TRP A 628 28.45 -21.64 20.05
CA TRP A 628 29.65 -22.45 20.01
C TRP A 628 29.69 -23.46 21.18
N PRO A 629 29.60 -24.78 20.94
CA PRO A 629 29.44 -25.73 22.04
C PRO A 629 30.71 -25.95 22.88
N GLN A 630 31.86 -25.52 22.37
CA GLN A 630 33.19 -25.86 22.92
C GLN A 630 33.85 -24.69 23.66
N GLY A 631 33.22 -23.52 23.68
CA GLY A 631 33.77 -22.33 24.32
C GLY A 631 32.90 -21.10 24.08
N ASN A 632 33.30 -20.00 24.69
CA ASN A 632 32.62 -18.72 24.58
C ASN A 632 33.34 -17.85 23.52
N CYS A 633 32.60 -17.45 22.47
CA CYS A 633 33.14 -16.66 21.38
C CYS A 633 33.62 -15.28 21.87
N ALA A 634 32.90 -14.64 22.79
CA ALA A 634 33.32 -13.36 23.35
C ALA A 634 34.63 -13.45 24.14
N ALA A 635 34.87 -14.57 24.84
CA ALA A 635 36.15 -14.83 25.48
C ALA A 635 37.29 -15.07 24.47
N HIS A 636 37.00 -15.76 23.37
CA HIS A 636 37.97 -16.08 22.32
C HIS A 636 38.37 -14.85 21.48
N TYR A 637 37.38 -14.09 20.99
CA TYR A 637 37.56 -12.90 20.17
C TYR A 637 37.81 -11.61 20.98
N ARG A 638 37.83 -11.71 22.31
CA ARG A 638 38.15 -10.61 23.24
C ARG A 638 37.21 -9.40 23.15
N SER A 639 35.91 -9.63 22.95
CA SER A 639 34.90 -8.57 22.93
C SER A 639 33.48 -9.12 23.03
N GLY A 640 32.52 -8.31 23.46
CA GLY A 640 31.09 -8.67 23.36
C GLY A 640 30.54 -8.38 21.96
N TRP A 641 29.82 -9.34 21.37
CA TRP A 641 29.20 -9.21 20.05
C TRP A 641 28.09 -10.23 19.85
N TRP A 642 27.35 -10.11 18.73
CA TRP A 642 26.41 -11.12 18.24
C TRP A 642 27.17 -12.22 17.50
N TYR A 643 27.79 -13.16 18.22
CA TYR A 643 28.56 -14.23 17.58
C TYR A 643 27.72 -15.44 17.20
N ASN A 644 28.11 -16.09 16.10
CA ASN A 644 27.72 -17.46 15.79
C ASN A 644 28.91 -18.27 15.27
N LEU A 645 28.65 -19.53 14.92
CA LEU A 645 29.64 -20.48 14.40
C LEU A 645 30.36 -20.02 13.13
N TYR A 646 29.79 -19.07 12.38
CA TYR A 646 30.30 -18.54 11.11
C TYR A 646 30.42 -16.99 11.12
N GLY A 647 30.52 -16.37 12.30
CA GLY A 647 30.36 -14.93 12.47
C GLY A 647 31.38 -14.16 11.63
N ASN A 648 30.89 -13.25 10.77
CA ASN A 648 31.71 -12.53 9.78
C ASN A 648 32.00 -11.07 10.16
N SER A 649 31.66 -10.64 11.37
CA SER A 649 32.10 -9.35 11.89
C SER A 649 32.47 -9.40 13.36
N ASN A 650 33.42 -8.54 13.75
CA ASN A 650 33.70 -8.20 15.13
C ASN A 650 34.13 -6.73 15.22
N LEU A 651 33.17 -5.82 15.36
CA LEU A 651 33.48 -4.38 15.44
C LEU A 651 33.91 -3.92 16.83
N ASN A 652 33.69 -4.78 17.83
CA ASN A 652 34.07 -4.51 19.22
C ASN A 652 35.43 -5.11 19.60
N GLY A 653 36.13 -5.78 18.68
CA GLY A 653 37.39 -6.45 18.96
C GLY A 653 38.48 -5.55 19.52
N GLN A 654 39.58 -6.16 19.96
CA GLN A 654 40.76 -5.48 20.45
C GLN A 654 41.30 -4.50 19.41
N TYR A 655 41.63 -3.28 19.85
CA TYR A 655 42.25 -2.30 18.98
C TYR A 655 43.74 -2.61 18.83
N PHE A 656 44.20 -2.67 17.58
CA PHE A 656 45.62 -2.76 17.25
C PHE A 656 46.03 -1.47 16.55
N ASN A 657 47.03 -0.76 17.08
CA ASN A 657 47.55 0.48 16.48
C ASN A 657 48.55 0.22 15.32
N GLU A 658 48.36 -0.89 14.62
CA GLU A 658 49.20 -1.36 13.53
C GLU A 658 48.43 -2.35 12.67
N ARG A 659 48.94 -2.59 11.46
CA ARG A 659 48.34 -3.53 10.49
C ARG A 659 48.58 -4.95 10.96
N VAL A 660 47.52 -5.60 11.43
CA VAL A 660 47.57 -7.00 11.85
C VAL A 660 46.38 -7.78 11.32
N HIS A 661 46.60 -9.06 11.05
CA HIS A 661 45.53 -10.02 10.87
C HIS A 661 45.34 -10.77 12.17
N SER A 662 44.25 -10.50 12.87
CA SER A 662 43.93 -11.10 14.15
C SER A 662 42.43 -11.27 14.28
N GLU A 663 42.00 -12.48 14.63
CA GLU A 663 40.61 -12.79 14.95
C GLU A 663 40.13 -12.05 16.20
N GLN A 664 41.06 -11.58 17.04
CA GLN A 664 40.75 -10.73 18.20
C GLN A 664 40.61 -9.24 17.82
N GLY A 665 40.94 -8.85 16.58
CA GLY A 665 40.92 -7.46 16.13
C GLY A 665 39.54 -6.92 15.79
N ILE A 666 39.50 -5.68 15.32
CA ILE A 666 38.28 -5.05 14.78
C ILE A 666 38.17 -5.44 13.30
N TRP A 667 37.26 -6.31 12.90
CA TRP A 667 37.23 -6.80 11.52
C TRP A 667 35.84 -6.90 10.89
N TRP A 668 35.85 -6.80 9.57
CA TRP A 668 34.71 -6.97 8.68
C TRP A 668 35.11 -7.95 7.58
N TYR A 669 34.69 -9.21 7.74
CA TYR A 669 35.32 -10.33 7.06
C TYR A 669 35.20 -10.27 5.53
N ASP A 670 34.06 -9.85 5.01
CA ASP A 670 33.84 -9.79 3.55
C ASP A 670 34.69 -8.72 2.85
N TRP A 671 35.31 -7.81 3.60
CA TRP A 671 36.21 -6.81 3.05
C TRP A 671 37.68 -7.24 3.11
N HIS A 672 38.22 -7.50 4.31
CA HIS A 672 39.64 -7.83 4.49
C HIS A 672 39.88 -9.05 5.40
N GLY A 673 38.89 -9.95 5.54
CA GLY A 673 38.99 -11.08 6.46
C GLY A 673 39.24 -10.60 7.88
N TYR A 674 40.18 -11.22 8.59
CA TYR A 674 40.59 -10.85 9.95
C TYR A 674 41.59 -9.69 10.03
N TYR A 675 41.73 -8.90 8.97
CA TYR A 675 42.49 -7.66 9.04
C TYR A 675 41.85 -6.70 10.04
N SER A 676 42.61 -6.27 11.04
CA SER A 676 42.14 -5.29 12.03
C SER A 676 42.07 -3.90 11.40
N LEU A 677 40.87 -3.32 11.41
CA LEU A 677 40.55 -2.00 10.92
C LEU A 677 41.15 -0.91 11.82
N LYS A 678 41.47 0.23 11.19
CA LYS A 678 42.04 1.41 11.86
C LYS A 678 40.98 2.18 12.63
N SER A 679 39.75 2.24 12.11
CA SER A 679 38.61 2.78 12.85
C SER A 679 37.28 2.20 12.36
N VAL A 680 36.30 2.21 13.27
CA VAL A 680 34.90 1.85 12.96
C VAL A 680 33.94 2.74 13.74
N GLN A 681 32.89 3.17 13.08
CA GLN A 681 31.78 3.90 13.69
C GLN A 681 30.45 3.29 13.26
N MET A 682 29.63 2.90 14.24
CA MET A 682 28.24 2.50 14.01
C MET A 682 27.33 3.65 14.41
N MET A 683 26.34 3.94 13.57
CA MET A 683 25.39 5.02 13.78
C MET A 683 23.99 4.58 13.41
N ILE A 684 22.99 5.06 14.14
CA ILE A 684 21.58 4.79 13.87
C ILE A 684 20.81 6.09 13.63
N ARG A 685 19.79 6.05 12.78
CA ARG A 685 18.89 7.17 12.54
C ARG A 685 17.44 6.67 12.39
N PRO A 686 16.43 7.34 12.97
CA PRO A 686 15.04 6.96 12.75
C PRO A 686 14.68 7.00 11.26
N LYS A 687 14.03 5.95 10.77
CA LYS A 687 13.49 5.89 9.42
C LYS A 687 12.00 6.23 9.50
N TYR A 688 11.65 7.46 9.13
CA TYR A 688 10.25 7.83 8.96
C TYR A 688 9.68 7.04 7.78
N THR A 689 8.99 5.94 8.08
CA THR A 689 8.12 5.31 7.10
C THR A 689 6.93 6.23 6.91
N SER A 690 6.87 6.94 5.79
CA SER A 690 5.61 7.46 5.27
C SER A 690 4.71 6.23 5.01
N MET A 691 3.91 5.87 6.02
CA MET A 691 2.90 4.80 5.93
C MET A 691 1.71 5.24 5.09
#